data_AF-A0A397J5Q3-F1
#
_entry.id   AF-A0A397J5Q3-F1
#
_cell.length_a   1.000
_cell.length_b   1.000
_cell.length_c   1.000
_cell.angle_alpha   90.00
_cell.angle_beta   90.00
_cell.angle_gamma   90.00
#
_symmetry.space_group_name_H-M   'P 1'
#
loop_
_entity.id
_entity.type
_entity.pdbx_description
1 polymer ?
#
loop_
_entity_poly.entity_id
_entity_poly.type
_entity_poly.pdbx_seq_one_letter_code
_entity_poly.pdbx_strand_id
1 'polypeptide(L)'
;MIKNQLKLRGKNAIAIYGITKNPTENEYMMVMDYAAYGSLRNLLNNNFKKLTWRKKYDILSNIVIGLTNIHEMGLMHKDFHSGNIVNQTLIVSYITDFGLCKPVTENNPENIYGVIPYMAPETLSRGEYTQASDIYSFGMVMLEVLTSYQPYYNIPHDATLAKDICEGLKPEIKCEIPKFLKEIMEKCWNFEPLNRPTAEELKSQLEKYISKDNEIRKQVNKQINDANKSNKNSIQYDPNEMHPEAIYTSRHLPFVTHNTKQYDFVIPDDISDNAKRFQNEFGKWTSEDREIDKFIQQIQLNANKYQEIIEWIPFGRLENVTYLAKGGFGTAYKAEWLDGFIYSHKNQKKKWYEFGKQVVWIRYGRQKVCLKSFSNLTNKIDFLQEIKNQLKLRGKNAIAIYGITKNPTENEYMMVMDYAAYGSLRNLLNNNFKKLTWRKKYDILSNIVIGLTNIHEMGLMHKDFHSGNIVNQTLIVSYITDFGLCKPVTENNPENIYGVIPYMAPETLSRGEYTQASDIYSFGMVMLEVLTSYQPYYNIPHDATLAKDICEGLKPEIKCEIPKFLKEIMEKCWNFEPLNRPTAEELKSQLEKYISKDNEIRKQVNKQINDANKSNKNSIQYDPNEMHPEAIYTSRHLPFVTHNTKQYDFVIPDDIIEEIKNQLKLRGKNAIAIYGITKNPTENEYMMVMDYAAYGSLRNLLNNNFKKLTWRKKYDILSNIVIGLTNIHEMGLMHKDFHSGNIVNQTLIVSYITDFGLCKPVTENNPENIYGVIPYMAPETLSRGEYTQASDIYSFGMVMLEVLTSYQPYYNIPHDATLAKDICEGLKPEIKCEIPKFLKEIMEKCWNFEPLNRPTAEELKSQLEKYISKDNEIRKQVNKQINDANKSNKNSIQYDPNEMHPEAIYTSRHLPFVTHNTKQYDFVIPDDIIEEVEENEIQEN
;
A
#
# COMPACT_ATOMS: atom_id res chain seq x y z
N MET A 1 0.89 11.27 0.14
CA MET A 1 1.44 11.05 -1.21
C MET A 1 1.93 9.62 -1.45
N ILE A 2 3.19 9.27 -1.16
CA ILE A 2 3.81 8.00 -1.62
C ILE A 2 3.13 6.74 -1.07
N LYS A 3 2.78 6.72 0.22
CA LYS A 3 2.04 5.60 0.83
C LYS A 3 0.73 5.30 0.09
N ASN A 4 -0.03 6.33 -0.30
CA ASN A 4 -1.30 6.16 -1.01
C ASN A 4 -1.08 5.72 -2.45
N GLN A 5 -0.03 6.23 -3.10
CA GLN A 5 0.24 5.85 -4.47
C GLN A 5 0.84 4.44 -4.61
N LEU A 6 1.64 3.98 -3.63
CA LEU A 6 2.06 2.59 -3.53
C LEU A 6 0.87 1.65 -3.30
N LYS A 7 -0.09 2.05 -2.45
CA LYS A 7 -1.34 1.29 -2.19
C LYS A 7 -2.22 1.13 -3.44
N LEU A 8 -2.15 2.09 -4.36
CA LEU A 8 -2.94 2.12 -5.60
C LEU A 8 -2.15 1.62 -6.83
N ARG A 9 -0.90 1.17 -6.64
CA ARG A 9 -0.06 0.64 -7.72
C ARG A 9 -0.72 -0.57 -8.38
N GLY A 10 -0.84 -0.53 -9.71
CA GLY A 10 -1.53 -1.58 -10.48
C GLY A 10 -3.06 -1.47 -10.50
N LYS A 11 -3.63 -0.43 -9.88
CA LYS A 11 -5.08 -0.17 -9.82
C LYS A 11 -5.50 1.07 -10.63
N ASN A 12 -5.01 1.19 -11.88
CA ASN A 12 -5.20 2.38 -12.73
C ASN A 12 -4.62 3.70 -12.16
N ALA A 13 -3.63 3.60 -11.27
CA ALA A 13 -2.76 4.70 -10.86
C ALA A 13 -1.38 4.59 -11.54
N ILE A 14 -0.74 5.72 -11.84
CA ILE A 14 0.61 5.70 -12.41
C ILE A 14 1.61 5.13 -11.40
N ALA A 15 2.50 4.25 -11.85
CA ALA A 15 3.41 3.58 -10.95
C ALA A 15 4.46 4.56 -10.39
N ILE A 16 4.73 4.45 -9.09
CA ILE A 16 5.89 5.07 -8.46
C ILE A 16 6.96 4.00 -8.28
N TYR A 17 8.19 4.37 -8.64
CA TYR A 17 9.40 3.55 -8.53
C TYR A 17 10.22 3.89 -7.31
N GLY A 18 10.16 5.15 -6.83
CA GLY A 18 10.88 5.57 -5.63
C GLY A 18 10.91 7.07 -5.47
N ILE A 19 11.80 7.53 -4.60
CA ILE A 19 12.14 8.94 -4.39
C ILE A 19 13.62 9.08 -4.69
N THR A 20 13.98 10.15 -5.39
CA THR A 20 15.37 10.61 -5.49
C THR A 20 15.47 12.02 -4.93
N LYS A 21 16.68 12.52 -4.74
CA LYS A 21 16.93 13.87 -4.25
C LYS A 21 17.79 14.61 -5.27
N ASN A 22 17.36 15.79 -5.69
CA ASN A 22 18.18 16.67 -6.49
C ASN A 22 19.35 17.13 -5.61
N PRO A 23 20.61 16.76 -5.92
CA PRO A 23 21.75 17.12 -5.08
C PRO A 23 22.02 18.64 -5.08
N THR A 24 21.56 19.37 -6.10
CA THR A 24 21.82 20.80 -6.27
C THR A 24 20.80 21.69 -5.56
N GLU A 25 19.52 21.31 -5.62
CA GLU A 25 18.40 22.12 -5.09
C GLU A 25 17.88 21.61 -3.74
N ASN A 26 18.40 20.48 -3.25
CA ASN A 26 17.96 19.83 -2.02
C ASN A 26 16.47 19.41 -2.02
N GLU A 27 15.84 19.36 -3.20
CA GLU A 27 14.44 18.96 -3.40
C GLU A 27 14.29 17.44 -3.61
N TYR A 28 13.25 16.86 -3.02
CA TYR A 28 12.90 15.45 -3.22
C TYR A 28 11.99 15.29 -4.43
N MET A 29 12.37 14.40 -5.35
CA MET A 29 11.62 14.10 -6.57
C MET A 29 11.07 12.68 -6.52
N MET A 30 9.81 12.49 -6.94
CA MET A 30 9.25 11.15 -7.12
C MET A 30 9.63 10.61 -8.49
N VAL A 31 10.17 9.39 -8.52
CA VAL A 31 10.44 8.65 -9.75
C VAL A 31 9.18 7.88 -10.10
N MET A 32 8.57 8.21 -11.23
CA MET A 32 7.28 7.66 -11.68
C MET A 32 7.39 7.11 -13.09
N ASP A 33 6.40 6.31 -13.49
CA ASP A 33 6.22 5.93 -14.89
C ASP A 33 6.13 7.15 -15.80
N TYR A 34 6.77 7.06 -16.97
CA TYR A 34 6.69 8.13 -17.97
C TYR A 34 5.44 7.94 -18.84
N ALA A 35 4.45 8.79 -18.60
CA ALA A 35 3.26 8.90 -19.43
C ALA A 35 3.57 9.66 -20.73
N ALA A 36 3.74 8.92 -21.82
CA ALA A 36 4.22 9.45 -23.11
C ALA A 36 3.37 10.59 -23.71
N TYR A 37 2.10 10.72 -23.32
CA TYR A 37 1.19 11.78 -23.78
C TYR A 37 0.95 12.87 -22.73
N GLY A 38 1.69 12.83 -21.62
CA GLY A 38 1.60 13.80 -20.52
C GLY A 38 0.23 13.80 -19.83
N SER A 39 -0.17 14.95 -19.28
CA SER A 39 -1.47 15.13 -18.65
C SER A 39 -2.63 14.94 -19.65
N LEU A 40 -3.84 14.73 -19.16
CA LEU A 40 -5.04 14.65 -19.98
C LEU A 40 -5.25 15.94 -20.77
N ARG A 41 -4.95 17.10 -20.18
CA ARG A 41 -4.97 18.38 -20.88
C ARG A 41 -4.02 18.40 -22.08
N ASN A 42 -2.80 17.88 -21.93
CA ASN A 42 -1.82 17.78 -23.02
C ASN A 42 -2.30 16.85 -24.14
N LEU A 43 -2.86 15.69 -23.78
CA LEU A 43 -3.45 14.76 -24.74
C LEU A 43 -4.58 15.43 -25.55
N LEU A 44 -5.49 16.14 -24.88
CA LEU A 44 -6.62 16.80 -25.53
C LEU A 44 -6.14 17.94 -26.45
N ASN A 45 -5.21 18.80 -26.00
CA ASN A 45 -4.69 19.87 -26.84
C ASN A 45 -4.08 19.36 -28.15
N ASN A 46 -3.28 18.29 -28.06
CA ASN A 46 -2.46 17.84 -29.20
C ASN A 46 -3.16 16.79 -30.08
N ASN A 47 -4.11 16.02 -29.55
CA ASN A 47 -4.64 14.83 -30.22
C ASN A 47 -6.16 14.73 -30.28
N PHE A 48 -6.94 15.74 -29.84
CA PHE A 48 -8.41 15.64 -29.80
C PHE A 48 -9.05 15.24 -31.14
N LYS A 49 -8.57 15.79 -32.26
CA LYS A 49 -9.05 15.43 -33.61
C LYS A 49 -8.86 13.94 -33.95
N LYS A 50 -7.91 13.26 -33.31
CA LYS A 50 -7.65 11.81 -33.48
C LYS A 50 -8.48 10.93 -32.53
N LEU A 51 -9.21 11.53 -31.59
CA LEU A 51 -10.03 10.84 -30.59
C LEU A 51 -11.44 10.59 -31.13
N THR A 52 -11.68 9.36 -31.58
CA THR A 52 -13.04 8.89 -31.88
C THR A 52 -13.86 8.75 -30.60
N TRP A 53 -15.18 8.69 -30.68
CA TRP A 53 -16.05 8.40 -29.53
C TRP A 53 -15.65 7.14 -28.77
N ARG A 54 -15.13 6.13 -29.50
CA ARG A 54 -14.58 4.92 -28.88
C ARG A 54 -13.36 5.22 -27.99
N LYS A 55 -12.41 6.01 -28.50
CA LYS A 55 -11.22 6.39 -27.71
C LYS A 55 -11.58 7.28 -26.51
N LYS A 56 -12.51 8.22 -26.69
CA LYS A 56 -13.05 9.05 -25.60
C LYS A 56 -13.68 8.18 -24.51
N TYR A 57 -14.47 7.18 -24.91
CA TYR A 57 -14.99 6.17 -23.99
C TYR A 57 -13.88 5.42 -23.25
N ASP A 58 -12.85 4.94 -23.96
CA ASP A 58 -11.76 4.17 -23.34
C ASP A 58 -11.00 5.00 -22.28
N ILE A 59 -10.77 6.29 -22.56
CA ILE A 59 -10.21 7.25 -21.60
C ILE A 59 -11.11 7.36 -20.36
N LEU A 60 -12.41 7.63 -20.54
CA LEU A 60 -13.35 7.77 -19.43
C LEU A 60 -13.48 6.48 -18.61
N SER A 61 -13.51 5.33 -19.28
CA SER A 61 -13.57 4.02 -18.63
C SER A 61 -12.34 3.78 -17.76
N ASN A 62 -11.14 4.10 -18.23
CA ASN A 62 -9.91 3.94 -17.46
C ASN A 62 -9.86 4.84 -16.23
N ILE A 63 -10.37 6.07 -16.37
CA ILE A 63 -10.48 7.03 -15.27
C ILE A 63 -11.48 6.54 -14.22
N VAL A 64 -12.66 6.07 -14.64
CA VAL A 64 -13.68 5.53 -13.71
C VAL A 64 -13.17 4.30 -12.98
N ILE A 65 -12.47 3.37 -13.66
CA ILE A 65 -11.84 2.23 -13.02
C ILE A 65 -10.86 2.69 -11.92
N GLY A 66 -10.05 3.71 -12.20
CA GLY A 66 -9.17 4.31 -11.19
C GLY A 66 -9.93 4.89 -10.00
N LEU A 67 -11.00 5.66 -10.25
CA LEU A 67 -11.84 6.23 -9.18
C LEU A 67 -12.53 5.16 -8.35
N THR A 68 -13.08 4.11 -8.97
CA THR A 68 -13.65 2.94 -8.27
C THR A 68 -12.63 2.35 -7.31
N ASN A 69 -11.41 2.10 -7.78
CA ASN A 69 -10.36 1.52 -6.93
C ASN A 69 -9.98 2.42 -5.75
N ILE A 70 -9.96 3.75 -5.94
CA ILE A 70 -9.73 4.72 -4.86
C ILE A 70 -10.88 4.65 -3.85
N HIS A 71 -12.13 4.67 -4.33
CA HIS A 71 -13.32 4.71 -3.49
C HIS A 71 -13.57 3.41 -2.72
N GLU A 72 -13.32 2.25 -3.32
CA GLU A 72 -13.37 0.93 -2.65
C GLU A 72 -12.40 0.82 -1.47
N MET A 73 -11.30 1.57 -1.51
CA MET A 73 -10.34 1.65 -0.41
C MET A 73 -10.75 2.62 0.70
N GLY A 74 -11.96 3.19 0.62
CA GLY A 74 -12.47 4.21 1.55
C GLY A 74 -11.75 5.56 1.43
N LEU A 75 -11.01 5.77 0.34
CA LEU A 75 -10.28 7.00 0.06
C LEU A 75 -11.08 7.90 -0.87
N MET A 76 -10.66 9.16 -0.94
CA MET A 76 -11.07 10.12 -1.96
C MET A 76 -9.88 10.93 -2.45
N HIS A 77 -9.94 11.44 -3.68
CA HIS A 77 -8.81 12.12 -4.34
C HIS A 77 -8.57 13.54 -3.80
N LYS A 78 -9.66 14.29 -3.57
CA LYS A 78 -9.68 15.69 -3.11
C LYS A 78 -9.21 16.75 -4.10
N ASP A 79 -8.32 16.40 -5.03
CA ASP A 79 -7.84 17.32 -6.07
C ASP A 79 -7.92 16.68 -7.45
N PHE A 80 -9.13 16.25 -7.82
CA PHE A 80 -9.36 15.49 -9.04
C PHE A 80 -9.65 16.42 -10.23
N HIS A 81 -8.71 16.51 -11.18
CA HIS A 81 -8.86 17.33 -12.38
C HIS A 81 -7.98 16.77 -13.51
N SER A 82 -8.11 17.32 -14.73
CA SER A 82 -7.39 16.81 -15.91
C SER A 82 -5.85 16.98 -15.86
N GLY A 83 -5.34 17.79 -14.93
CA GLY A 83 -3.90 17.90 -14.65
C GLY A 83 -3.35 16.70 -13.87
N ASN A 84 -4.17 16.11 -12.99
CA ASN A 84 -3.84 14.94 -12.17
C ASN A 84 -4.26 13.62 -12.83
N ILE A 85 -4.43 13.64 -14.15
CA ILE A 85 -4.66 12.45 -14.98
C ILE A 85 -3.60 12.46 -16.07
N VAL A 86 -2.89 11.35 -16.23
CA VAL A 86 -1.76 11.21 -17.16
C VAL A 86 -2.00 10.06 -18.13
N ASN A 87 -1.46 10.14 -19.35
CA ASN A 87 -1.81 9.25 -20.45
C ASN A 87 -0.59 8.52 -21.00
N GLN A 88 -0.62 7.19 -20.93
CA GLN A 88 0.43 6.33 -21.50
C GLN A 88 0.28 6.22 -23.02
N THR A 89 -0.97 6.15 -23.49
CA THR A 89 -1.33 6.06 -24.90
C THR A 89 -2.54 6.96 -25.19
N LEU A 90 -3.01 7.00 -26.44
CA LEU A 90 -4.24 7.73 -26.81
C LEU A 90 -5.52 7.21 -26.13
N ILE A 91 -5.48 6.06 -25.46
CA ILE A 91 -6.64 5.45 -24.80
C ILE A 91 -6.39 5.02 -23.35
N VAL A 92 -5.12 4.87 -22.94
CA VAL A 92 -4.75 4.42 -21.59
C VAL A 92 -4.41 5.62 -20.73
N SER A 93 -5.25 5.86 -19.72
CA SER A 93 -5.14 6.97 -18.77
C SER A 93 -5.01 6.44 -17.34
N TYR A 94 -4.22 7.13 -16.54
CA TYR A 94 -3.97 6.82 -15.13
C TYR A 94 -4.20 8.04 -14.27
N ILE A 95 -4.74 7.83 -13.06
CA ILE A 95 -4.84 8.88 -12.05
C ILE A 95 -3.47 9.02 -11.36
N THR A 96 -3.06 10.25 -11.07
CA THR A 96 -1.81 10.58 -10.37
C THR A 96 -2.06 11.64 -9.29
N ASP A 97 -1.00 12.00 -8.57
CA ASP A 97 -1.00 12.97 -7.48
C ASP A 97 -1.97 12.64 -6.34
N PHE A 98 -1.68 11.52 -5.67
CA PHE A 98 -2.37 11.11 -4.43
C PHE A 98 -1.81 11.86 -3.20
N GLY A 99 -1.24 13.05 -3.40
CA GLY A 99 -0.70 13.92 -2.37
C GLY A 99 -1.73 14.26 -1.30
N LEU A 100 -2.92 14.61 -1.76
CA LEU A 100 -4.06 15.02 -0.93
C LEU A 100 -5.07 13.90 -0.66
N CYS A 101 -4.87 12.70 -1.21
CA CYS A 101 -5.74 11.56 -0.97
C CYS A 101 -5.83 11.21 0.51
N LYS A 102 -7.05 11.17 1.05
CA LYS A 102 -7.30 10.84 2.46
C LYS A 102 -8.63 10.08 2.63
N PRO A 103 -8.79 9.33 3.72
CA PRO A 103 -10.10 8.86 4.14
C PRO A 103 -11.05 10.03 4.41
N VAL A 104 -12.36 9.80 4.21
CA VAL A 104 -13.41 10.80 4.45
C VAL A 104 -13.37 11.35 5.90
N THR A 105 -12.86 10.56 6.85
CA THR A 105 -12.77 10.91 8.28
C THR A 105 -11.66 11.91 8.64
N GLU A 106 -10.76 12.24 7.71
CA GLU A 106 -9.58 13.11 7.90
C GLU A 106 -9.71 14.48 7.22
N ASN A 107 -10.93 14.92 6.90
CA ASN A 107 -11.16 16.25 6.34
C ASN A 107 -10.91 17.37 7.36
N ASN A 108 -10.05 18.32 6.97
CA ASN A 108 -9.92 19.61 7.65
C ASN A 108 -10.65 20.68 6.81
N PRO A 109 -11.79 21.22 7.28
CA PRO A 109 -12.58 22.21 6.54
C PRO A 109 -11.91 23.59 6.46
N GLU A 110 -10.81 23.84 7.19
CA GLU A 110 -10.18 25.17 7.25
C GLU A 110 -9.16 25.43 6.13
N ASN A 111 -8.82 24.41 5.32
CA ASN A 111 -7.90 24.54 4.19
C ASN A 111 -8.51 23.93 2.93
N ILE A 112 -9.30 24.74 2.22
CA ILE A 112 -9.84 24.38 0.91
C ILE A 112 -8.73 24.53 -0.13
N TYR A 113 -8.41 23.43 -0.79
CA TYR A 113 -7.38 23.32 -1.83
C TYR A 113 -7.95 22.65 -3.07
N GLY A 114 -7.67 23.19 -4.25
CA GLY A 114 -8.05 22.57 -5.52
C GLY A 114 -8.19 23.56 -6.66
N VAL A 115 -8.90 23.14 -7.70
CA VAL A 115 -9.15 23.93 -8.92
C VAL A 115 -10.64 24.27 -9.02
N ILE A 116 -11.03 25.53 -8.75
CA ILE A 116 -12.43 25.99 -8.65
C ILE A 116 -13.38 25.34 -9.68
N PRO A 117 -13.07 25.35 -11.00
CA PRO A 117 -13.93 24.70 -12.00
C PRO A 117 -14.31 23.23 -11.78
N TYR A 118 -13.45 22.46 -11.11
CA TYR A 118 -13.67 21.03 -10.85
C TYR A 118 -14.30 20.77 -9.48
N MET A 119 -14.25 21.74 -8.59
CA MET A 119 -14.67 21.57 -7.20
C MET A 119 -16.19 21.52 -7.08
N ALA A 120 -16.67 20.60 -6.24
CA ALA A 120 -18.08 20.44 -5.98
C ALA A 120 -18.66 21.58 -5.11
N PRO A 121 -19.96 21.89 -5.21
CA PRO A 121 -20.61 22.93 -4.42
C PRO A 121 -20.39 22.78 -2.91
N GLU A 122 -20.46 21.56 -2.36
CA GLU A 122 -20.22 21.29 -0.94
C GLU A 122 -18.75 21.48 -0.54
N THR A 123 -17.82 21.24 -1.46
CA THR A 123 -16.39 21.44 -1.22
C THR A 123 -16.05 22.93 -1.20
N LEU A 124 -16.61 23.71 -2.12
CA LEU A 124 -16.46 25.17 -2.15
C LEU A 124 -17.15 25.80 -0.93
N SER A 125 -18.43 25.51 -0.69
CA SER A 125 -19.21 26.18 0.36
C SER A 125 -18.85 25.78 1.79
N ARG A 126 -18.47 24.52 2.03
CA ARG A 126 -18.31 23.96 3.39
C ARG A 126 -16.93 23.33 3.65
N GLY A 127 -16.05 23.28 2.65
CA GLY A 127 -14.79 22.54 2.75
C GLY A 127 -15.01 21.03 2.91
N GLU A 128 -16.20 20.53 2.55
CA GLU A 128 -16.57 19.13 2.64
C GLU A 128 -16.10 18.38 1.38
N TYR A 129 -15.05 17.60 1.54
CA TYR A 129 -14.54 16.70 0.53
C TYR A 129 -15.22 15.34 0.72
N THR A 130 -15.87 14.77 -0.31
CA THR A 130 -16.47 13.44 -0.23
C THR A 130 -16.17 12.60 -1.47
N GLN A 131 -16.39 11.29 -1.44
CA GLN A 131 -16.31 10.49 -2.68
C GLN A 131 -17.25 11.05 -3.77
N ALA A 132 -18.42 11.57 -3.37
CA ALA A 132 -19.34 12.26 -4.29
C ALA A 132 -18.79 13.59 -4.84
N SER A 133 -17.87 14.28 -4.14
CA SER A 133 -17.19 15.46 -4.69
C SER A 133 -16.16 15.08 -5.77
N ASP A 134 -15.49 13.92 -5.66
CA ASP A 134 -14.66 13.39 -6.75
C ASP A 134 -15.53 13.04 -7.98
N ILE A 135 -16.75 12.52 -7.76
CA ILE A 135 -17.70 12.23 -8.85
C ILE A 135 -18.13 13.50 -9.58
N TYR A 136 -18.39 14.59 -8.84
CA TYR A 136 -18.68 15.89 -9.47
C TYR A 136 -17.49 16.36 -10.33
N SER A 137 -16.28 16.24 -9.78
CA SER A 137 -15.04 16.58 -10.47
C SER A 137 -14.84 15.72 -11.73
N PHE A 138 -15.20 14.44 -11.67
CA PHE A 138 -15.21 13.55 -12.83
C PHE A 138 -16.19 14.00 -13.92
N GLY A 139 -17.36 14.52 -13.55
CA GLY A 139 -18.27 15.14 -14.53
C GLY A 139 -17.63 16.30 -15.29
N MET A 140 -16.79 17.11 -14.63
CA MET A 140 -16.03 18.19 -15.27
C MET A 140 -14.92 17.65 -16.19
N VAL A 141 -14.24 16.57 -15.79
CA VAL A 141 -13.29 15.86 -16.66
C VAL A 141 -14.01 15.23 -17.87
N MET A 142 -15.23 14.71 -17.70
CA MET A 142 -16.03 14.21 -18.82
C MET A 142 -16.27 15.31 -19.85
N LEU A 143 -16.64 16.52 -19.43
CA LEU A 143 -16.83 17.65 -20.35
C LEU A 143 -15.59 17.90 -21.21
N GLU A 144 -14.40 17.91 -20.61
CA GLU A 144 -13.15 18.09 -21.34
C GLU A 144 -12.88 16.97 -22.34
N VAL A 145 -13.04 15.70 -21.95
CA VAL A 145 -12.80 14.56 -22.85
C VAL A 145 -13.79 14.54 -24.00
N LEU A 146 -15.03 14.96 -23.75
CA LEU A 146 -16.10 14.93 -24.75
C LEU A 146 -16.02 16.12 -25.71
N THR A 147 -15.60 17.30 -25.23
CA THR A 147 -15.70 18.57 -25.98
C THR A 147 -14.35 19.24 -26.31
N SER A 148 -13.25 18.87 -25.64
CA SER A 148 -11.95 19.56 -25.58
C SER A 148 -11.92 20.87 -24.79
N TYR A 149 -13.07 21.48 -24.48
CA TYR A 149 -13.15 22.73 -23.73
C TYR A 149 -13.03 22.47 -22.22
N GLN A 150 -12.31 23.35 -21.54
CA GLN A 150 -12.24 23.32 -20.08
C GLN A 150 -13.51 23.92 -19.45
N PRO A 151 -13.94 23.43 -18.28
CA PRO A 151 -15.11 23.97 -17.58
C PRO A 151 -14.89 25.44 -17.22
N TYR A 152 -15.85 26.31 -17.56
CA TYR A 152 -15.84 27.76 -17.27
C TYR A 152 -14.68 28.55 -17.90
N TYR A 153 -14.14 28.09 -19.02
CA TYR A 153 -12.97 28.70 -19.69
C TYR A 153 -13.09 30.19 -20.06
N ASN A 154 -14.31 30.71 -20.20
CA ASN A 154 -14.61 32.08 -20.61
C ASN A 154 -14.95 33.02 -19.43
N ILE A 155 -14.75 32.60 -18.18
CA ILE A 155 -15.07 33.37 -16.96
C ILE A 155 -13.82 33.44 -16.06
N PRO A 156 -13.59 34.54 -15.31
CA PRO A 156 -12.58 34.57 -14.25
C PRO A 156 -12.75 33.44 -13.22
N HIS A 157 -11.64 32.85 -12.74
CA HIS A 157 -11.69 31.82 -11.69
C HIS A 157 -11.47 32.40 -10.30
N ASP A 158 -12.38 33.26 -9.89
CA ASP A 158 -12.36 34.01 -8.63
C ASP A 158 -13.42 33.51 -7.64
N ALA A 159 -13.63 34.28 -6.56
CA ALA A 159 -14.66 34.00 -5.56
C ALA A 159 -16.09 34.06 -6.15
N THR A 160 -16.30 34.84 -7.22
CA THR A 160 -17.59 34.99 -7.90
C THR A 160 -17.96 33.68 -8.57
N LEU A 161 -17.05 33.09 -9.35
CA LEU A 161 -17.29 31.78 -9.97
C LEU A 161 -17.55 30.69 -8.93
N ALA A 162 -16.76 30.68 -7.85
CA ALA A 162 -16.98 29.72 -6.75
C ALA A 162 -18.39 29.83 -6.15
N LYS A 163 -18.87 31.06 -5.97
CA LYS A 163 -20.22 31.34 -5.49
C LYS A 163 -21.29 30.92 -6.50
N ASP A 164 -21.11 31.23 -7.78
CA ASP A 164 -22.09 30.89 -8.82
C ASP A 164 -22.24 29.37 -8.98
N ILE A 165 -21.14 28.62 -8.87
CA ILE A 165 -21.17 27.14 -8.81
C ILE A 165 -22.00 26.67 -7.60
N CYS A 166 -21.85 27.31 -6.44
CA CYS A 166 -22.66 27.02 -5.25
C CYS A 166 -24.14 27.42 -5.41
N GLU A 167 -24.47 28.31 -6.35
CA GLU A 167 -25.84 28.68 -6.70
C GLU A 167 -26.40 27.84 -7.87
N GLY A 168 -25.64 26.84 -8.32
CA GLY A 168 -26.07 25.87 -9.33
C GLY A 168 -25.67 26.20 -10.77
N LEU A 169 -24.72 27.13 -10.97
CA LEU A 169 -24.14 27.37 -12.29
C LEU A 169 -23.51 26.08 -12.84
N LYS A 170 -23.79 25.79 -14.11
CA LYS A 170 -23.25 24.66 -14.85
C LYS A 170 -22.40 25.15 -16.02
N PRO A 171 -21.38 24.40 -16.46
CA PRO A 171 -20.54 24.80 -17.57
C PRO A 171 -21.29 24.67 -18.90
N GLU A 172 -20.88 25.47 -19.89
CA GLU A 172 -21.44 25.41 -21.23
C GLU A 172 -20.98 24.13 -21.98
N ILE A 173 -21.90 23.54 -22.76
CA ILE A 173 -21.61 22.38 -23.63
C ILE A 173 -21.58 22.87 -25.09
N LYS A 174 -20.37 22.98 -25.67
CA LYS A 174 -20.15 23.57 -27.00
C LYS A 174 -20.46 22.67 -28.20
N CYS A 175 -20.63 21.37 -28.00
CA CYS A 175 -20.86 20.43 -29.10
C CYS A 175 -21.92 19.39 -28.76
N GLU A 176 -22.47 18.75 -29.78
CA GLU A 176 -23.45 17.69 -29.59
C GLU A 176 -22.76 16.45 -29.00
N ILE A 177 -23.26 15.97 -27.86
CA ILE A 177 -22.76 14.78 -27.17
C ILE A 177 -23.83 13.69 -27.27
N PRO A 178 -23.48 12.42 -27.52
CA PRO A 178 -24.41 11.31 -27.44
C PRO A 178 -25.22 11.37 -26.14
N LYS A 179 -26.54 11.37 -26.25
CA LYS A 179 -27.48 11.59 -25.15
C LYS A 179 -27.14 10.78 -23.90
N PHE A 180 -26.77 9.51 -24.04
CA PHE A 180 -26.43 8.67 -22.90
C PHE A 180 -25.19 9.16 -22.12
N LEU A 181 -24.16 9.72 -22.78
CA LEU A 181 -22.99 10.31 -22.11
C LEU A 181 -23.33 11.65 -21.46
N LYS A 182 -24.18 12.43 -22.12
CA LYS A 182 -24.66 13.70 -21.59
C LYS A 182 -25.44 13.50 -20.30
N GLU A 183 -26.34 12.52 -20.25
CA GLU A 183 -27.10 12.18 -19.04
C GLU A 183 -26.20 11.72 -17.88
N ILE A 184 -25.15 10.93 -18.15
CA ILE A 184 -24.18 10.51 -17.12
C ILE A 184 -23.43 11.74 -16.59
N MET A 185 -22.91 12.58 -17.48
CA MET A 185 -22.17 13.79 -17.13
C MET A 185 -23.02 14.77 -16.31
N GLU A 186 -24.26 15.03 -16.72
CA GLU A 186 -25.18 15.94 -16.01
C GLU A 186 -25.61 15.38 -14.63
N LYS A 187 -25.69 14.05 -14.48
CA LYS A 187 -25.93 13.42 -13.17
C LYS A 187 -24.75 13.60 -12.21
N CYS A 188 -23.51 13.57 -12.72
CA CYS A 188 -22.33 13.88 -11.90
C CYS A 188 -22.39 15.32 -11.36
N TRP A 189 -22.97 16.25 -12.12
CA TRP A 189 -23.16 17.66 -11.72
C TRP A 189 -24.38 17.92 -10.85
N ASN A 190 -24.99 16.89 -10.24
CA ASN A 190 -26.10 17.12 -9.33
C ASN A 190 -25.62 17.97 -8.13
N PHE A 191 -26.42 18.97 -7.74
CA PHE A 191 -26.10 19.80 -6.59
C PHE A 191 -26.00 18.96 -5.31
N GLU A 192 -26.98 18.08 -5.09
CA GLU A 192 -27.04 17.20 -3.92
C GLU A 192 -26.07 16.02 -4.08
N PRO A 193 -25.07 15.85 -3.17
CA PRO A 193 -24.06 14.80 -3.30
C PRO A 193 -24.64 13.38 -3.35
N LEU A 194 -25.72 13.13 -2.60
CA LEU A 194 -26.39 11.83 -2.52
C LEU A 194 -27.11 11.43 -3.82
N ASN A 195 -27.38 12.39 -4.70
CA ASN A 195 -28.04 12.14 -5.99
C ASN A 195 -27.04 11.92 -7.13
N ARG A 196 -25.73 12.03 -6.85
CA ARG A 196 -24.67 11.71 -7.81
C ARG A 196 -24.46 10.18 -7.80
N PRO A 197 -24.14 9.57 -8.95
CA PRO A 197 -23.85 8.15 -9.00
C PRO A 197 -22.55 7.83 -8.24
N THR A 198 -22.43 6.60 -7.75
CA THR A 198 -21.13 6.10 -7.25
C THR A 198 -20.18 5.78 -8.42
N ALA A 199 -18.87 5.65 -8.15
CA ALA A 199 -17.91 5.26 -9.17
C ALA A 199 -18.23 3.88 -9.80
N GLU A 200 -18.74 2.93 -9.01
CA GLU A 200 -19.16 1.61 -9.52
C GLU A 200 -20.43 1.71 -10.39
N GLU A 201 -21.38 2.57 -10.03
CA GLU A 201 -22.54 2.85 -10.88
C GLU A 201 -22.13 3.51 -12.20
N LEU A 202 -21.16 4.44 -12.18
CA LEU A 202 -20.61 5.04 -13.40
C LEU A 202 -19.97 4.00 -14.31
N LYS A 203 -19.19 3.07 -13.73
CA LYS A 203 -18.56 1.97 -14.47
C LYS A 203 -19.61 1.12 -15.18
N SER A 204 -20.64 0.69 -14.45
CA SER A 204 -21.77 -0.07 -15.02
C SER A 204 -22.55 0.71 -16.09
N GLN A 205 -22.75 2.03 -15.89
CA GLN A 205 -23.43 2.88 -16.87
C GLN A 205 -22.62 3.06 -18.15
N LEU A 206 -21.30 3.22 -18.05
CA LEU A 206 -20.40 3.32 -19.19
C LEU A 206 -20.32 2.00 -19.97
N GLU A 207 -20.27 0.85 -19.31
CA GLU A 207 -20.22 -0.48 -19.95
C GLU A 207 -21.34 -0.73 -21.00
N LYS A 208 -22.46 -0.01 -20.90
CA LYS A 208 -23.52 -0.03 -21.92
C LYS A 208 -23.01 0.32 -23.32
N TYR A 209 -21.94 1.10 -23.44
CA TYR A 209 -21.30 1.45 -24.72
C TYR A 209 -20.75 0.23 -25.47
N ILE A 210 -20.25 -0.77 -24.73
CA ILE A 210 -19.70 -2.02 -25.28
C ILE A 210 -20.68 -3.19 -25.16
N SER A 211 -21.95 -2.90 -24.86
CA SER A 211 -22.97 -3.92 -24.69
C SER A 211 -23.01 -4.87 -25.89
N LYS A 212 -23.09 -6.17 -25.60
CA LYS A 212 -23.32 -7.23 -26.59
C LYS A 212 -24.78 -7.27 -27.05
N ASP A 213 -25.67 -6.52 -26.40
CA ASP A 213 -27.07 -6.38 -26.80
C ASP A 213 -27.18 -5.57 -28.10
N ASN A 214 -27.76 -6.19 -29.13
CA ASN A 214 -27.87 -5.60 -30.46
C ASN A 214 -28.75 -4.35 -30.50
N GLU A 215 -29.81 -4.27 -29.69
CA GLU A 215 -30.72 -3.12 -29.69
C GLU A 215 -30.10 -1.92 -28.97
N ILE A 216 -29.44 -2.14 -27.82
CA ILE A 216 -28.66 -1.11 -27.13
C ILE A 216 -27.56 -0.57 -28.05
N ARG A 217 -26.82 -1.47 -28.73
CA ARG A 217 -25.74 -1.08 -29.64
C ARG A 217 -26.24 -0.25 -30.82
N LYS A 218 -27.39 -0.58 -31.41
CA LYS A 218 -28.03 0.23 -32.47
C LYS A 218 -28.40 1.63 -31.97
N GLN A 219 -28.99 1.73 -30.78
CA GLN A 219 -29.37 3.02 -30.19
C GLN A 219 -28.15 3.90 -29.91
N VAL A 220 -27.10 3.33 -29.33
CA VAL A 220 -25.83 4.04 -29.07
C VAL A 220 -25.18 4.51 -30.38
N ASN A 221 -25.08 3.64 -31.39
CA ASN A 221 -24.51 3.99 -32.69
C ASN A 221 -25.30 5.10 -33.39
N LYS A 222 -26.63 5.12 -33.26
CA LYS A 222 -27.46 6.20 -33.81
C LYS A 222 -27.08 7.54 -33.18
N GLN A 223 -27.03 7.62 -31.85
CA GLN A 223 -26.66 8.84 -31.12
C GLN A 223 -25.24 9.33 -31.48
N ILE A 224 -24.29 8.41 -31.67
CA ILE A 224 -22.93 8.74 -32.11
C ILE A 224 -22.92 9.33 -33.52
N ASN A 225 -23.68 8.75 -34.45
CA ASN A 225 -23.76 9.25 -35.81
C ASN A 225 -24.43 10.62 -35.87
N ASP A 226 -25.47 10.85 -35.06
CA ASP A 226 -26.15 12.14 -34.96
C ASP A 226 -25.21 13.22 -34.40
N ALA A 227 -24.44 12.89 -33.35
CA ALA A 227 -23.41 13.77 -32.81
C ALA A 227 -22.30 14.09 -33.83
N ASN A 228 -21.78 13.07 -34.53
CA ASN A 228 -20.77 13.26 -35.58
C ASN A 228 -21.26 14.14 -36.73
N LYS A 229 -22.53 14.00 -37.12
CA LYS A 229 -23.15 14.80 -38.19
C LYS A 229 -23.31 16.26 -37.76
N SER A 230 -23.74 16.49 -36.53
CA SER A 230 -23.93 17.84 -35.97
C SER A 230 -22.60 18.56 -35.75
N ASN A 231 -21.57 17.82 -35.34
CA ASN A 231 -20.24 18.36 -35.06
C ASN A 231 -19.31 18.41 -36.29
N LYS A 232 -19.81 18.21 -37.50
CA LYS A 232 -18.99 18.11 -38.72
C LYS A 232 -18.14 19.38 -38.98
N ASN A 233 -18.56 20.52 -38.43
CA ASN A 233 -17.88 21.81 -38.50
C ASN A 233 -17.45 22.36 -37.12
N SER A 234 -17.45 21.55 -36.05
CA SER A 234 -17.17 22.04 -34.70
C SER A 234 -15.71 22.48 -34.53
N ILE A 235 -15.54 23.66 -33.93
CA ILE A 235 -14.25 24.31 -33.67
C ILE A 235 -13.54 23.58 -32.53
N GLN A 236 -12.32 23.10 -32.78
CA GLN A 236 -11.41 22.58 -31.75
C GLN A 236 -11.14 23.69 -30.73
N TYR A 237 -11.01 23.35 -29.45
CA TYR A 237 -10.58 24.26 -28.39
C TYR A 237 -9.58 25.32 -28.90
N ASP A 238 -10.01 26.59 -28.88
CA ASP A 238 -9.19 27.74 -29.22
C ASP A 238 -8.68 28.39 -27.92
N PRO A 239 -7.37 28.32 -27.64
CA PRO A 239 -6.79 28.96 -26.46
C PRO A 239 -7.07 30.46 -26.36
N ASN A 240 -7.36 31.14 -27.49
CA ASN A 240 -7.64 32.57 -27.52
C ASN A 240 -9.01 32.93 -26.94
N GLU A 241 -9.92 31.97 -26.78
CA GLU A 241 -11.20 32.20 -26.11
C GLU A 241 -11.13 32.09 -24.58
N MET A 242 -9.96 31.74 -24.03
CA MET A 242 -9.76 31.63 -22.59
C MET A 242 -9.74 33.01 -21.93
N HIS A 243 -10.52 33.18 -20.86
CA HIS A 243 -10.43 34.38 -20.05
C HIS A 243 -9.04 34.48 -19.43
N PRO A 244 -8.36 35.64 -19.46
CA PRO A 244 -6.99 35.78 -18.95
C PRO A 244 -6.84 35.46 -17.45
N GLU A 245 -7.93 35.57 -16.68
CA GLU A 245 -7.99 35.24 -15.26
C GLU A 245 -8.50 33.81 -14.96
N ALA A 246 -8.61 32.95 -15.98
CA ALA A 246 -8.97 31.55 -15.80
C ALA A 246 -7.74 30.75 -15.32
N ILE A 247 -7.83 30.17 -14.11
CA ILE A 247 -6.73 29.44 -13.45
C ILE A 247 -7.10 27.96 -13.24
N TYR A 248 -6.36 27.07 -13.90
CA TYR A 248 -6.57 25.62 -13.89
C TYR A 248 -5.54 24.83 -13.08
N THR A 249 -4.74 25.53 -12.27
CA THR A 249 -3.78 24.94 -11.34
C THR A 249 -4.35 24.92 -9.93
N SER A 250 -4.04 23.85 -9.21
CA SER A 250 -4.48 23.65 -7.83
C SER A 250 -3.85 24.70 -6.93
N ARG A 251 -4.67 25.32 -6.09
CA ARG A 251 -4.24 26.38 -5.17
C ARG A 251 -5.03 26.33 -3.88
N HIS A 252 -4.46 26.92 -2.83
CA HIS A 252 -5.22 27.24 -1.62
C HIS A 252 -6.23 28.34 -1.96
N LEU A 253 -7.45 28.19 -1.47
CA LEU A 253 -8.57 29.10 -1.72
C LEU A 253 -8.96 29.82 -0.43
N PRO A 254 -8.27 30.92 -0.07
CA PRO A 254 -8.45 31.60 1.22
C PRO A 254 -9.76 32.39 1.32
N PHE A 255 -10.38 32.71 0.19
CA PHE A 255 -11.56 33.59 0.10
C PHE A 255 -12.90 32.86 0.14
N VAL A 256 -12.92 31.52 0.14
CA VAL A 256 -14.18 30.77 0.16
C VAL A 256 -14.68 30.56 1.59
N THR A 257 -13.88 30.92 2.60
CA THR A 257 -14.34 31.06 3.98
C THR A 257 -14.86 32.48 4.21
N HIS A 258 -16.18 32.59 4.37
CA HIS A 258 -16.93 33.73 4.93
C HIS A 258 -17.33 34.83 3.94
N ASN A 259 -18.30 34.53 3.08
CA ASN A 259 -19.47 35.40 2.80
C ASN A 259 -20.41 34.76 1.78
N THR A 260 -21.15 33.73 2.19
CA THR A 260 -22.48 33.53 1.65
C THR A 260 -23.45 34.00 2.71
N LYS A 261 -24.38 34.85 2.27
CA LYS A 261 -25.49 35.34 3.07
C LYS A 261 -26.09 34.19 3.85
N GLN A 262 -26.64 34.54 5.01
CA GLN A 262 -27.79 33.94 5.66
C GLN A 262 -28.80 33.41 4.63
N TYR A 263 -28.49 32.28 4.02
CA TYR A 263 -29.48 31.39 3.45
C TYR A 263 -29.96 30.67 4.69
N ASP A 264 -31.19 30.99 5.06
CA ASP A 264 -32.03 30.04 5.77
C ASP A 264 -31.76 28.69 5.12
N PHE A 265 -31.01 27.85 5.82
CA PHE A 265 -30.95 26.46 5.45
C PHE A 265 -32.42 26.06 5.42
N VAL A 266 -32.95 25.77 4.24
CA VAL A 266 -34.07 24.85 4.14
C VAL A 266 -33.45 23.51 4.46
N ILE A 267 -33.28 23.30 5.77
CA ILE A 267 -32.86 22.04 6.34
C ILE A 267 -34.00 21.08 6.00
N PRO A 268 -33.71 19.86 5.51
CA PRO A 268 -34.73 18.84 5.35
C PRO A 268 -35.61 18.80 6.60
N ASP A 269 -36.92 18.61 6.42
CA ASP A 269 -37.94 18.62 7.49
C ASP A 269 -37.71 17.58 8.61
N ASP A 270 -36.56 16.90 8.64
CA ASP A 270 -36.23 15.78 9.50
C ASP A 270 -34.95 15.99 10.34
N ILE A 271 -34.71 17.21 10.84
CA ILE A 271 -33.74 17.42 11.94
C ILE A 271 -34.27 16.76 13.21
N SER A 272 -33.43 15.97 13.89
CA SER A 272 -33.72 15.54 15.25
C SER A 272 -33.93 16.76 16.16
N ASP A 273 -35.00 16.78 16.97
CA ASP A 273 -35.36 17.89 17.85
C ASP A 273 -34.21 18.42 18.74
N ASN A 274 -33.16 17.62 18.95
CA ASN A 274 -31.97 17.98 19.72
C ASN A 274 -31.02 18.96 19.03
N ALA A 275 -30.76 18.80 17.73
CA ALA A 275 -29.81 19.69 17.03
C ALA A 275 -30.37 21.12 16.95
N LYS A 276 -31.67 21.25 16.64
CA LYS A 276 -32.41 22.54 16.72
C LYS A 276 -32.32 23.18 18.11
N ARG A 277 -32.40 22.36 19.17
CA ARG A 277 -32.28 22.85 20.53
C ARG A 277 -30.88 23.34 20.87
N PHE A 278 -29.83 22.61 20.51
CA PHE A 278 -28.45 23.05 20.73
C PHE A 278 -28.15 24.37 19.99
N GLN A 279 -28.64 24.53 18.76
CA GLN A 279 -28.52 25.79 18.00
C GLN A 279 -29.04 27.01 18.77
N ASN A 280 -30.17 26.86 19.48
CA ASN A 280 -30.74 27.94 20.29
C ASN A 280 -29.90 28.28 21.55
N GLU A 281 -28.99 27.40 21.96
CA GLU A 281 -28.12 27.61 23.13
C GLU A 281 -26.72 28.15 22.75
N PHE A 282 -26.32 28.10 21.47
CA PHE A 282 -24.96 28.50 21.03
C PHE A 282 -24.61 29.95 21.32
N GLY A 283 -25.61 30.85 21.39
CA GLY A 283 -25.39 32.25 21.74
C GLY A 283 -25.27 32.53 23.24
N LYS A 284 -25.44 31.52 24.11
CA LYS A 284 -25.52 31.70 25.58
C LYS A 284 -24.23 31.36 26.32
N TRP A 285 -23.23 30.83 25.63
CA TRP A 285 -21.93 30.49 26.21
C TRP A 285 -20.82 30.70 25.18
N THR A 286 -19.60 30.90 25.67
CA THR A 286 -18.37 30.89 24.87
C THR A 286 -17.22 30.40 25.74
N SER A 287 -16.25 29.73 25.12
CA SER A 287 -14.98 29.34 25.73
C SER A 287 -13.89 30.41 25.62
N GLU A 288 -14.23 31.57 25.05
CA GLU A 288 -13.30 32.64 24.62
C GLU A 288 -12.38 32.19 23.47
N ASP A 289 -12.60 31.00 22.93
CA ASP A 289 -11.84 30.42 21.84
C ASP A 289 -12.77 29.85 20.76
N ARG A 290 -12.71 30.49 19.58
CA ARG A 290 -13.63 30.18 18.49
C ARG A 290 -13.49 28.75 17.96
N GLU A 291 -12.31 28.15 18.03
CA GLU A 291 -12.09 26.78 17.55
C GLU A 291 -12.69 25.76 18.52
N ILE A 292 -12.53 25.98 19.82
CA ILE A 292 -13.15 25.13 20.86
C ILE A 292 -14.68 25.26 20.80
N ASP A 293 -15.20 26.49 20.63
CA ASP A 293 -16.63 26.73 20.48
C ASP A 293 -17.19 25.96 19.28
N LYS A 294 -16.57 26.10 18.10
CA LYS A 294 -16.96 25.37 16.89
C LYS A 294 -16.88 23.85 17.08
N PHE A 295 -15.82 23.36 17.73
CA PHE A 295 -15.62 21.93 17.96
C PHE A 295 -16.75 21.33 18.81
N ILE A 296 -17.11 21.98 19.93
CA ILE A 296 -18.22 21.56 20.80
C ILE A 296 -19.55 21.62 20.03
N GLN A 297 -19.80 22.73 19.31
CA GLN A 297 -21.03 22.92 18.53
C GLN A 297 -21.20 21.83 17.46
N GLN A 298 -20.14 21.51 16.71
CA GLN A 298 -20.17 20.45 15.70
C GLN A 298 -20.49 19.07 16.30
N ILE A 299 -19.91 18.75 17.46
CA ILE A 299 -20.23 17.49 18.16
C ILE A 299 -21.70 17.47 18.58
N GLN A 300 -22.21 18.58 19.14
CA GLN A 300 -23.59 18.69 19.58
C GLN A 300 -24.61 18.58 18.44
N LEU A 301 -24.30 19.15 17.26
CA LEU A 301 -25.16 19.05 16.07
C LEU A 301 -25.22 17.64 15.49
N ASN A 302 -24.11 16.90 15.57
CA ASN A 302 -23.99 15.55 15.00
C ASN A 302 -24.39 14.43 15.98
N ALA A 303 -24.64 14.76 17.25
CA ALA A 303 -24.93 13.77 18.29
C ALA A 303 -26.34 13.18 18.12
N ASN A 304 -26.41 11.85 17.99
CA ASN A 304 -27.65 11.09 17.93
C ASN A 304 -28.02 10.48 19.29
N LYS A 305 -27.05 10.39 20.22
CA LYS A 305 -27.24 9.84 21.58
C LYS A 305 -26.55 10.73 22.60
N TYR A 306 -27.03 10.71 23.85
CA TYR A 306 -26.46 11.55 24.91
C TYR A 306 -24.99 11.21 25.24
N GLN A 307 -24.54 9.98 24.96
CA GLN A 307 -23.15 9.57 25.11
C GLN A 307 -22.20 10.23 24.10
N GLU A 308 -22.71 10.80 23.02
CA GLU A 308 -21.93 11.48 21.98
C GLU A 308 -21.80 12.98 22.27
N ILE A 309 -22.52 13.50 23.26
CA ILE A 309 -22.57 14.93 23.60
C ILE A 309 -21.44 15.29 24.55
N ILE A 310 -20.73 16.37 24.23
CA ILE A 310 -19.87 17.10 25.16
C ILE A 310 -20.36 18.54 25.31
N GLU A 311 -19.98 19.21 26.39
CA GLU A 311 -20.42 20.56 26.72
C GLU A 311 -19.26 21.49 27.02
N TRP A 312 -19.47 22.80 26.77
CA TRP A 312 -18.70 23.81 27.47
C TRP A 312 -19.22 23.89 28.91
N ILE A 313 -18.35 23.68 29.88
CA ILE A 313 -18.68 23.68 31.30
C ILE A 313 -18.04 24.92 31.91
N PRO A 314 -18.82 25.97 32.24
CA PRO A 314 -18.27 27.16 32.86
C PRO A 314 -17.58 26.79 34.17
N PHE A 315 -16.35 27.28 34.38
CA PHE A 315 -15.55 26.88 35.54
C PHE A 315 -16.23 27.18 36.88
N GLY A 316 -17.04 28.25 36.95
CA GLY A 316 -17.86 28.56 38.12
C GLY A 316 -18.96 27.55 38.46
N ARG A 317 -19.19 26.53 37.62
CA ARG A 317 -20.08 25.38 37.90
C ARG A 317 -19.32 24.19 38.51
N LEU A 318 -18.02 24.33 38.77
CA LEU A 318 -17.17 23.33 39.40
C LEU A 318 -16.77 23.81 40.81
N GLU A 319 -17.23 23.10 41.84
CA GLU A 319 -16.89 23.37 43.24
C GLU A 319 -15.81 22.40 43.74
N ASN A 320 -15.16 22.74 44.87
CA ASN A 320 -14.24 21.84 45.59
C ASN A 320 -13.12 21.28 44.70
N VAL A 321 -12.52 22.11 43.87
CA VAL A 321 -11.41 21.72 42.98
C VAL A 321 -10.17 21.39 43.82
N THR A 322 -9.74 20.12 43.81
CA THR A 322 -8.60 19.62 44.58
C THR A 322 -7.62 18.87 43.69
N TYR A 323 -6.33 19.16 43.82
CA TYR A 323 -5.25 18.43 43.13
C TYR A 323 -5.30 16.93 43.42
N LEU A 324 -5.10 16.09 42.39
CA LEU A 324 -5.00 14.64 42.52
C LEU A 324 -3.59 14.12 42.24
N ALA A 325 -3.08 14.39 41.04
CA ALA A 325 -1.81 13.84 40.58
C ALA A 325 -1.27 14.62 39.37
N LYS A 326 0.04 14.52 39.14
CA LYS A 326 0.71 15.02 37.92
C LYS A 326 1.23 13.82 37.11
N GLY A 327 0.85 13.75 35.84
CA GLY A 327 1.30 12.74 34.88
C GLY A 327 2.35 13.28 33.90
N GLY A 328 2.71 12.48 32.90
CA GLY A 328 3.67 12.87 31.85
C GLY A 328 3.14 13.94 30.91
N PHE A 329 1.82 14.01 30.70
CA PHE A 329 1.17 14.89 29.73
C PHE A 329 0.22 15.92 30.34
N GLY A 330 0.13 16.01 31.68
CA GLY A 330 -0.84 16.91 32.31
C GLY A 330 -1.01 16.72 33.81
N THR A 331 -1.90 17.53 34.39
CA THR A 331 -2.25 17.49 35.82
C THR A 331 -3.72 17.13 35.99
N ALA A 332 -4.02 16.23 36.93
CA ALA A 332 -5.37 15.82 37.25
C ALA A 332 -5.87 16.48 38.55
N TYR A 333 -7.11 16.94 38.53
CA TYR A 333 -7.85 17.49 39.66
C TYR A 333 -9.18 16.78 39.82
N LYS A 334 -9.73 16.81 41.02
CA LYS A 334 -11.10 16.38 41.33
C LYS A 334 -11.95 17.61 41.57
N ALA A 335 -13.19 17.60 41.09
CA ALA A 335 -14.17 18.67 41.36
C ALA A 335 -15.58 18.09 41.51
N GLU A 336 -16.50 18.91 42.00
CA GLU A 336 -17.95 18.65 41.97
C GLU A 336 -18.61 19.53 40.91
N TRP A 337 -19.15 18.91 39.86
CA TRP A 337 -19.92 19.61 38.83
C TRP A 337 -21.38 19.72 39.26
N LEU A 338 -21.90 20.94 39.34
CA LEU A 338 -23.23 21.25 39.88
C LEU A 338 -24.39 20.80 38.97
N ASP A 339 -24.20 20.85 37.66
CA ASP A 339 -25.26 20.55 36.68
C ASP A 339 -25.33 19.06 36.37
N GLY A 340 -24.18 18.40 36.21
CA GLY A 340 -24.10 17.05 35.68
C GLY A 340 -24.40 16.94 34.18
N PHE A 341 -24.07 15.79 33.59
CA PHE A 341 -24.21 15.58 32.15
C PHE A 341 -25.68 15.40 31.75
N ILE A 342 -25.98 15.72 30.49
CA ILE A 342 -27.28 15.46 29.87
C ILE A 342 -27.49 13.95 29.71
N TYR A 343 -28.61 13.41 30.18
CA TYR A 343 -28.94 11.99 29.99
C TYR A 343 -30.44 11.75 29.72
N SER A 344 -30.79 10.54 29.26
CA SER A 344 -32.17 10.12 29.04
C SER A 344 -32.48 8.81 29.76
N HIS A 345 -33.62 8.73 30.45
CA HIS A 345 -34.04 7.55 31.21
C HIS A 345 -34.66 6.46 30.30
N LYS A 346 -34.22 5.20 30.44
CA LYS A 346 -34.68 4.07 29.60
C LYS A 346 -36.13 3.63 29.83
N ASN A 347 -36.76 4.00 30.95
CA ASN A 347 -38.09 3.49 31.34
C ASN A 347 -39.29 4.26 30.77
N GLN A 348 -39.08 5.19 29.85
CA GLN A 348 -40.16 5.67 28.98
C GLN A 348 -39.81 5.36 27.52
N LYS A 349 -40.23 4.18 27.05
CA LYS A 349 -40.33 3.84 25.61
C LYS A 349 -41.34 4.73 24.86
N LYS A 350 -41.72 5.87 25.40
CA LYS A 350 -42.61 6.85 24.77
C LYS A 350 -41.99 8.23 24.91
N LYS A 351 -41.78 8.86 23.75
CA LYS A 351 -41.44 10.26 23.47
C LYS A 351 -39.96 10.62 23.39
N TRP A 352 -39.29 10.01 22.41
CA TRP A 352 -38.33 10.74 21.56
C TRP A 352 -38.98 11.35 20.32
N TYR A 353 -40.29 11.15 20.17
CA TYR A 353 -41.14 11.73 19.15
C TYR A 353 -42.45 12.09 19.84
N GLU A 354 -42.63 13.34 20.20
CA GLU A 354 -43.98 13.87 20.39
C GLU A 354 -44.03 15.32 19.92
N PHE A 355 -44.60 15.51 18.75
CA PHE A 355 -44.96 16.82 18.24
C PHE A 355 -45.80 17.55 19.29
N GLY A 356 -45.31 18.70 19.76
CA GLY A 356 -46.12 19.69 20.49
C GLY A 356 -46.00 19.73 22.02
N LYS A 357 -45.09 18.98 22.67
CA LYS A 357 -44.77 19.20 24.09
C LYS A 357 -43.25 19.30 24.31
N GLN A 358 -42.81 20.36 24.99
CA GLN A 358 -41.41 20.59 25.39
C GLN A 358 -40.81 19.33 26.03
N VAL A 359 -39.91 18.65 25.32
CA VAL A 359 -39.02 17.65 25.91
C VAL A 359 -38.01 18.43 26.76
N VAL A 360 -37.84 18.12 28.04
CA VAL A 360 -36.90 18.81 28.95
C VAL A 360 -35.59 18.02 29.00
N TRP A 361 -34.41 18.68 28.86
CA TRP A 361 -33.13 18.02 29.13
C TRP A 361 -33.07 17.60 30.58
N ILE A 362 -32.94 16.30 30.84
CA ILE A 362 -32.73 15.80 32.20
C ILE A 362 -31.24 15.83 32.47
N ARG A 363 -30.87 16.57 33.51
CA ARG A 363 -29.52 16.72 34.01
C ARG A 363 -29.28 15.70 35.12
N TYR A 364 -28.12 15.06 35.12
CA TYR A 364 -27.76 14.11 36.18
C TYR A 364 -27.72 14.78 37.57
N GLY A 365 -27.47 16.09 37.61
CA GLY A 365 -27.31 16.85 38.84
C GLY A 365 -25.89 16.76 39.38
N ARG A 366 -25.71 17.20 40.62
CA ARG A 366 -24.40 17.30 41.27
C ARG A 366 -23.66 15.97 41.22
N GLN A 367 -22.46 15.97 40.62
CA GLN A 367 -21.62 14.77 40.51
C GLN A 367 -20.12 15.09 40.63
N LYS A 368 -19.33 14.10 41.00
CA LYS A 368 -17.86 14.22 41.03
C LYS A 368 -17.30 14.03 39.62
N VAL A 369 -16.35 14.86 39.24
CA VAL A 369 -15.66 14.83 37.96
C VAL A 369 -14.14 14.91 38.15
N CYS A 370 -13.40 14.41 37.17
CA CYS A 370 -11.97 14.58 37.04
C CYS A 370 -11.70 15.68 36.01
N LEU A 371 -10.82 16.63 36.33
CA LEU A 371 -10.34 17.65 35.40
C LEU A 371 -8.90 17.31 35.01
N LYS A 372 -8.61 17.15 33.72
CA LYS A 372 -7.24 16.97 33.22
C LYS A 372 -6.79 18.25 32.52
N SER A 373 -5.79 18.92 33.09
CA SER A 373 -5.10 20.05 32.46
C SER A 373 -3.89 19.58 31.67
N PHE A 374 -3.48 20.38 30.69
CA PHE A 374 -2.36 20.08 29.79
C PHE A 374 -1.27 21.13 30.02
N SER A 375 -0.07 20.68 30.40
CA SER A 375 1.01 21.56 30.89
C SER A 375 1.69 22.41 29.80
N ASN A 376 1.25 22.33 28.54
CA ASN A 376 1.74 23.18 27.45
C ASN A 376 0.74 23.15 26.27
N LEU A 377 -0.02 24.23 26.06
CA LEU A 377 -0.97 24.38 24.95
C LEU A 377 -0.30 24.64 23.58
N THR A 378 1.01 24.41 23.44
CA THR A 378 1.73 24.62 22.17
C THR A 378 1.18 23.78 21.02
N ASN A 379 0.41 22.73 21.28
CA ASN A 379 -0.31 21.99 20.25
C ASN A 379 -1.78 21.68 20.62
N LYS A 380 -2.64 22.70 20.55
CA LYS A 380 -4.10 22.60 20.72
C LYS A 380 -4.77 21.52 19.86
N ILE A 381 -4.16 21.16 18.73
CA ILE A 381 -4.63 20.07 17.85
C ILE A 381 -4.57 18.73 18.59
N ASP A 382 -3.48 18.44 19.31
CA ASP A 382 -3.33 17.18 20.04
C ASP A 382 -4.36 17.08 21.17
N PHE A 383 -4.65 18.18 21.85
CA PHE A 383 -5.71 18.25 22.88
C PHE A 383 -7.11 17.92 22.33
N LEU A 384 -7.50 18.57 21.23
CA LEU A 384 -8.80 18.32 20.60
C LEU A 384 -8.87 16.91 20.00
N GLN A 385 -7.73 16.40 19.49
CA GLN A 385 -7.64 15.04 18.96
C GLN A 385 -7.80 13.98 20.06
N GLU A 386 -7.23 14.18 21.25
CA GLU A 386 -7.43 13.31 22.42
C GLU A 386 -8.92 13.23 22.78
N ILE A 387 -9.60 14.39 22.86
CA ILE A 387 -11.04 14.46 23.12
C ILE A 387 -11.82 13.69 22.05
N LYS A 388 -11.49 13.88 20.77
CA LYS A 388 -12.16 13.21 19.65
C LYS A 388 -11.98 11.69 19.72
N ASN A 389 -10.79 11.21 20.06
CA ASN A 389 -10.51 9.79 20.23
C ASN A 389 -11.28 9.19 21.41
N GLN A 390 -11.25 9.85 22.57
CA GLN A 390 -11.93 9.38 23.78
C GLN A 390 -13.46 9.39 23.63
N LEU A 391 -14.02 10.40 22.95
CA LEU A 391 -15.46 10.49 22.71
C LEU A 391 -15.99 9.33 21.86
N LYS A 392 -15.25 8.91 20.82
CA LYS A 392 -15.61 7.74 19.98
C LYS A 392 -15.69 6.43 20.78
N LEU A 393 -15.02 6.37 21.93
CA LEU A 393 -14.97 5.21 22.81
C LEU A 393 -15.86 5.38 24.06
N ARG A 394 -16.60 6.48 24.19
CA ARG A 394 -17.50 6.69 25.35
C ARG A 394 -18.56 5.60 25.40
N GLY A 395 -18.61 4.91 26.54
CA GLY A 395 -19.50 3.75 26.74
C GLY A 395 -18.95 2.42 26.22
N LYS A 396 -17.69 2.37 25.76
CA LYS A 396 -16.98 1.18 25.26
C LYS A 396 -15.77 0.82 26.12
N ASN A 397 -15.93 0.82 27.45
CA ASN A 397 -14.85 0.58 28.43
C ASN A 397 -13.68 1.59 28.38
N ALA A 398 -13.93 2.79 27.85
CA ALA A 398 -13.11 3.99 28.07
C ALA A 398 -13.80 4.95 29.03
N ILE A 399 -13.00 5.75 29.75
CA ILE A 399 -13.53 6.73 30.73
C ILE A 399 -14.33 7.82 30.01
N ALA A 400 -15.52 8.13 30.52
CA ALA A 400 -16.42 9.06 29.86
C ALA A 400 -15.86 10.48 29.94
N ILE A 401 -15.90 11.17 28.79
CA ILE A 401 -15.71 12.62 28.70
C ILE A 401 -17.08 13.31 28.73
N TYR A 402 -17.17 14.43 29.45
CA TYR A 402 -18.38 15.25 29.55
C TYR A 402 -18.24 16.61 28.87
N GLY A 403 -17.02 17.17 28.79
CA GLY A 403 -16.87 18.53 28.30
C GLY A 403 -15.48 19.11 28.42
N ILE A 404 -15.43 20.40 28.15
CA ILE A 404 -14.23 21.24 28.25
C ILE A 404 -14.55 22.40 29.20
N THR A 405 -13.57 22.77 30.02
CA THR A 405 -13.63 23.97 30.88
C THR A 405 -12.32 24.75 30.76
N LYS A 406 -12.26 25.94 31.36
CA LYS A 406 -11.05 26.78 31.40
C LYS A 406 -10.83 27.30 32.81
N ASN A 407 -9.65 27.03 33.38
CA ASN A 407 -9.25 27.61 34.66
C ASN A 407 -9.02 29.12 34.45
N PRO A 408 -9.80 30.03 35.07
CA PRO A 408 -9.59 31.46 34.89
C PRO A 408 -8.30 31.97 35.56
N THR A 409 -7.76 31.25 36.55
CA THR A 409 -6.56 31.66 37.30
C THR A 409 -5.28 31.31 36.54
N GLU A 410 -5.24 30.12 35.94
CA GLU A 410 -4.07 29.60 35.21
C GLU A 410 -4.19 29.81 33.70
N ASN A 411 -5.35 30.25 33.21
CA ASN A 411 -5.69 30.39 31.79
C ASN A 411 -5.52 29.06 31.00
N GLU A 412 -5.73 27.92 31.66
CA GLU A 412 -5.57 26.58 31.09
C GLU A 412 -6.91 25.94 30.72
N TYR A 413 -7.02 25.41 29.50
CA TYR A 413 -8.14 24.55 29.11
C TYR A 413 -7.98 23.15 29.71
N MET A 414 -9.09 22.60 30.19
CA MET A 414 -9.12 21.30 30.87
C MET A 414 -10.23 20.41 30.34
N MET A 415 -9.94 19.13 30.22
CA MET A 415 -10.92 18.11 29.88
C MET A 415 -11.70 17.71 31.14
N VAL A 416 -13.03 17.67 31.07
CA VAL A 416 -13.91 17.22 32.16
C VAL A 416 -14.35 15.78 31.90
N MET A 417 -13.99 14.87 32.81
CA MET A 417 -14.20 13.43 32.68
C MET A 417 -14.91 12.85 33.91
N ASP A 418 -15.42 11.62 33.79
CA ASP A 418 -15.94 10.87 34.92
C ASP A 418 -14.86 10.61 35.99
N TYR A 419 -15.26 10.65 37.25
CA TYR A 419 -14.35 10.48 38.38
C TYR A 419 -14.31 9.01 38.83
N ALA A 420 -13.18 8.37 38.57
CA ALA A 420 -12.87 7.02 39.04
C ALA A 420 -12.55 7.01 40.54
N ALA A 421 -13.49 6.53 41.36
CA ALA A 421 -13.39 6.58 42.82
C ALA A 421 -12.20 5.80 43.42
N TYR A 422 -11.68 4.78 42.72
CA TYR A 422 -10.51 4.01 43.15
C TYR A 422 -9.19 4.47 42.48
N GLY A 423 -9.22 5.55 41.70
CA GLY A 423 -8.06 6.10 41.01
C GLY A 423 -7.55 5.18 39.91
N SER A 424 -6.25 5.23 39.65
CA SER A 424 -5.59 4.32 38.69
C SER A 424 -5.62 2.87 39.18
N LEU A 425 -5.44 1.92 38.27
CA LEU A 425 -5.32 0.50 38.57
C LEU A 425 -4.17 0.27 39.55
N ARG A 426 -3.06 1.01 39.39
CA ARG A 426 -1.95 0.97 40.35
C ARG A 426 -2.37 1.34 41.78
N ASN A 427 -3.18 2.39 41.93
CA ASN A 427 -3.72 2.81 43.24
C ASN A 427 -4.70 1.77 43.81
N LEU A 428 -5.52 1.15 42.97
CA LEU A 428 -6.41 0.06 43.38
C LEU A 428 -5.60 -1.12 43.91
N LEU A 429 -4.55 -1.53 43.19
CA LEU A 429 -3.70 -2.67 43.57
C LEU A 429 -2.95 -2.38 44.88
N ASN A 430 -2.33 -1.21 45.04
CA ASN A 430 -1.63 -0.85 46.28
C ASN A 430 -2.54 -0.93 47.53
N ASN A 431 -3.76 -0.40 47.41
CA ASN A 431 -4.63 -0.20 48.58
C ASN A 431 -5.62 -1.33 48.84
N ASN A 432 -5.97 -2.13 47.82
CA ASN A 432 -7.08 -3.08 47.90
C ASN A 432 -6.77 -4.49 47.37
N PHE A 433 -5.52 -4.82 47.05
CA PHE A 433 -5.17 -6.15 46.49
C PHE A 433 -5.68 -7.32 47.34
N LYS A 434 -5.57 -7.23 48.68
CA LYS A 434 -6.08 -8.24 49.61
C LYS A 434 -7.59 -8.52 49.47
N LYS A 435 -8.37 -7.58 48.92
CA LYS A 435 -9.81 -7.71 48.68
C LYS A 435 -10.14 -8.29 47.30
N LEU A 436 -9.13 -8.47 46.43
CA LEU A 436 -9.27 -8.95 45.06
C LEU A 436 -9.13 -10.47 45.01
N THR A 437 -10.27 -11.16 44.96
CA THR A 437 -10.30 -12.60 44.63
C THR A 437 -9.88 -12.82 43.17
N TRP A 438 -9.51 -14.04 42.79
CA TRP A 438 -9.25 -14.38 41.39
C TRP A 438 -10.39 -14.00 40.44
N ARG A 439 -11.64 -14.11 40.93
CA ARG A 439 -12.81 -13.65 40.18
C ARG A 439 -12.79 -12.15 39.90
N LYS A 440 -12.48 -11.32 40.90
CA LYS A 440 -12.38 -9.87 40.73
C LYS A 440 -11.20 -9.46 39.84
N LYS A 441 -10.05 -10.13 40.00
CA LYS A 441 -8.88 -9.95 39.12
C LYS A 441 -9.24 -10.23 37.66
N TYR A 442 -9.97 -11.32 37.42
CA TYR A 442 -10.52 -11.62 36.12
C TYR A 442 -11.45 -10.53 35.59
N ASP A 443 -12.40 -10.05 36.40
CA ASP A 443 -13.37 -9.04 35.96
C ASP A 443 -12.65 -7.73 35.55
N ILE A 444 -11.59 -7.35 36.28
CA ILE A 444 -10.69 -6.25 35.92
C ILE A 444 -10.05 -6.51 34.54
N LEU A 445 -9.38 -7.65 34.36
CA LEU A 445 -8.71 -7.98 33.09
C LEU A 445 -9.68 -8.03 31.91
N SER A 446 -10.87 -8.58 32.12
CA SER A 446 -11.93 -8.64 31.11
C SER A 446 -12.38 -7.24 30.68
N ASN A 447 -12.60 -6.32 31.62
CA ASN A 447 -12.96 -4.93 31.30
C ASN A 447 -11.85 -4.21 30.50
N ILE A 448 -10.59 -4.45 30.88
CA ILE A 448 -9.43 -3.88 30.20
C ILE A 448 -9.32 -4.41 28.76
N VAL A 449 -9.42 -5.73 28.56
CA VAL A 449 -9.36 -6.33 27.22
C VAL A 449 -10.52 -5.87 26.35
N ILE A 450 -11.75 -5.78 26.88
CA ILE A 450 -12.89 -5.25 26.12
C ILE A 450 -12.60 -3.82 25.65
N GLY A 451 -12.06 -2.97 26.52
CA GLY A 451 -11.64 -1.62 26.14
C GLY A 451 -10.57 -1.63 25.04
N LEU A 452 -9.55 -2.49 25.18
CA LEU A 452 -8.45 -2.59 24.22
C LEU A 452 -8.93 -3.12 22.85
N THR A 453 -9.81 -4.11 22.83
CA THR A 453 -10.50 -4.59 21.62
C THR A 453 -11.19 -3.43 20.90
N ASN A 454 -11.97 -2.61 21.62
CA ASN A 454 -12.67 -1.48 21.01
C ASN A 454 -11.72 -0.42 20.40
N ILE A 455 -10.54 -0.22 21.02
CA ILE A 455 -9.49 0.66 20.47
C ILE A 455 -8.93 0.04 19.18
N HIS A 456 -8.60 -1.25 19.20
CA HIS A 456 -8.00 -1.94 18.07
C HIS A 456 -8.95 -2.10 16.87
N GLU A 457 -10.24 -2.34 17.11
CA GLU A 457 -11.29 -2.38 16.07
C GLU A 457 -11.44 -1.05 15.33
N MET A 458 -11.11 0.07 15.99
CA MET A 458 -11.09 1.39 15.37
C MET A 458 -9.82 1.66 14.55
N GLY A 459 -8.92 0.68 14.42
CA GLY A 459 -7.62 0.81 13.74
C GLY A 459 -6.61 1.64 14.51
N LEU A 460 -6.85 1.90 15.80
CA LEU A 460 -5.95 2.65 16.68
C LEU A 460 -5.08 1.70 17.50
N MET A 461 -3.99 2.24 18.01
CA MET A 461 -3.14 1.65 19.05
C MET A 461 -2.94 2.68 20.16
N HIS A 462 -2.88 2.23 21.40
CA HIS A 462 -2.81 3.10 22.58
C HIS A 462 -1.44 3.75 22.75
N LYS A 463 -0.37 3.01 22.44
CA LYS A 463 1.06 3.40 22.53
C LYS A 463 1.62 3.59 23.94
N ASP A 464 0.80 3.98 24.90
CA ASP A 464 1.19 4.20 26.30
C ASP A 464 0.34 3.38 27.26
N PHE A 465 0.21 2.09 26.97
CA PHE A 465 -0.71 1.21 27.70
C PHE A 465 -0.04 0.66 28.97
N HIS A 466 -0.46 1.14 30.14
CA HIS A 466 0.06 0.67 31.44
C HIS A 466 -0.98 0.88 32.55
N SER A 467 -0.74 0.34 33.74
CA SER A 467 -1.69 0.42 34.88
C SER A 467 -1.95 1.83 35.43
N GLY A 468 -1.12 2.81 35.03
CA GLY A 468 -1.36 4.24 35.32
C GLY A 468 -2.44 4.85 34.44
N ASN A 469 -2.57 4.36 33.20
CA ASN A 469 -3.56 4.80 32.20
C ASN A 469 -4.82 3.91 32.18
N ILE A 470 -5.04 3.15 33.26
CA ILE A 470 -6.27 2.39 33.52
C ILE A 470 -6.81 2.91 34.84
N VAL A 471 -8.10 3.25 34.90
CA VAL A 471 -8.76 3.80 36.09
C VAL A 471 -9.95 2.94 36.52
N ASN A 472 -10.23 2.94 37.82
CA ASN A 472 -11.20 2.05 38.43
C ASN A 472 -12.36 2.82 39.09
N GLN A 473 -13.56 2.60 38.58
CA GLN A 473 -14.79 3.16 39.16
C GLN A 473 -15.20 2.38 40.42
N THR A 474 -15.00 1.07 40.39
CA THR A 474 -15.24 0.15 41.51
C THR A 474 -14.08 -0.85 41.62
N LEU A 475 -14.15 -1.79 42.57
CA LEU A 475 -13.15 -2.87 42.70
C LEU A 475 -13.04 -3.79 41.47
N ILE A 476 -14.00 -3.77 40.55
CA ILE A 476 -14.00 -4.64 39.36
C ILE A 476 -14.20 -3.88 38.05
N VAL A 477 -14.83 -2.70 38.10
CA VAL A 477 -15.12 -1.91 36.90
C VAL A 477 -13.92 -1.04 36.56
N SER A 478 -13.29 -1.33 35.43
CA SER A 478 -12.08 -0.66 34.94
C SER A 478 -12.33 0.01 33.58
N TYR A 479 -11.70 1.16 33.38
CA TYR A 479 -11.78 1.96 32.15
C TYR A 479 -10.39 2.37 31.69
N ILE A 480 -10.16 2.36 30.39
CA ILE A 480 -8.94 2.90 29.78
C ILE A 480 -9.07 4.44 29.70
N THR A 481 -7.97 5.14 29.95
CA THR A 481 -7.86 6.61 29.88
C THR A 481 -6.56 7.01 29.15
N ASP A 482 -6.39 8.32 28.91
CA ASP A 482 -5.18 8.93 28.34
C ASP A 482 -4.94 8.56 26.86
N PHE A 483 -5.82 9.09 26.02
CA PHE A 483 -5.82 8.84 24.58
C PHE A 483 -4.91 9.80 23.79
N GLY A 484 -4.08 10.60 24.48
CA GLY A 484 -3.26 11.64 23.86
C GLY A 484 -2.24 11.12 22.85
N LEU A 485 -1.74 9.90 23.07
CA LEU A 485 -0.83 9.21 22.16
C LEU A 485 -1.53 8.24 21.20
N CYS A 486 -2.85 8.04 21.32
CA CYS A 486 -3.58 7.09 20.49
C CYS A 486 -3.58 7.52 19.02
N LYS A 487 -2.97 6.70 18.16
CA LYS A 487 -2.85 6.97 16.72
C LYS A 487 -3.03 5.70 15.89
N PRO A 488 -3.43 5.80 14.62
CA PRO A 488 -3.33 4.70 13.68
C PRO A 488 -1.87 4.25 13.49
N VAL A 489 -1.65 2.97 13.18
CA VAL A 489 -0.30 2.43 12.89
C VAL A 489 0.41 3.23 11.78
N THR A 490 -0.35 3.78 10.83
CA THR A 490 0.17 4.57 9.70
C THR A 490 0.81 5.90 10.08
N GLU A 491 0.52 6.42 11.27
CA GLU A 491 0.99 7.70 11.81
C GLU A 491 2.11 7.53 12.85
N ASN A 492 2.73 6.35 12.91
CA ASN A 492 3.86 6.13 13.80
C ASN A 492 5.08 6.96 13.36
N ASN A 493 5.68 7.70 14.30
CA ASN A 493 6.95 8.39 14.10
C ASN A 493 8.02 7.69 14.96
N PRO A 494 8.98 6.97 14.34
CA PRO A 494 10.00 6.25 15.09
C PRO A 494 10.93 7.19 15.88
N GLU A 495 11.05 8.47 15.48
CA GLU A 495 11.95 9.44 16.14
C GLU A 495 11.43 9.97 17.48
N ASN A 496 10.15 9.73 17.81
CA ASN A 496 9.50 10.20 19.04
C ASN A 496 8.91 9.02 19.82
N ILE A 497 9.80 8.29 20.50
CA ILE A 497 9.44 7.14 21.34
C ILE A 497 9.02 7.66 22.73
N TYR A 498 7.79 7.35 23.12
CA TYR A 498 7.23 7.67 24.43
C TYR A 498 6.67 6.42 25.08
N GLY A 499 6.93 6.23 26.36
CA GLY A 499 6.31 5.15 27.10
C GLY A 499 6.96 4.90 28.45
N VAL A 500 6.58 3.77 29.04
CA VAL A 500 7.11 3.27 30.30
C VAL A 500 7.87 1.97 30.01
N ILE A 501 9.22 2.01 30.02
CA ILE A 501 10.11 0.89 29.60
C ILE A 501 9.59 -0.50 30.05
N PRO A 502 9.25 -0.73 31.33
CA PRO A 502 8.68 -2.02 31.79
C PRO A 502 7.47 -2.59 31.04
N TYR A 503 6.68 -1.75 30.38
CA TYR A 503 5.49 -2.15 29.62
C TYR A 503 5.73 -2.19 28.11
N MET A 504 6.84 -1.62 27.64
CA MET A 504 7.10 -1.47 26.21
C MET A 504 7.58 -2.77 25.57
N ALA A 505 7.08 -3.04 24.37
CA ALA A 505 7.44 -4.23 23.63
C ALA A 505 8.88 -4.14 23.06
N PRO A 506 9.57 -5.28 22.83
CA PRO A 506 10.92 -5.31 22.28
C PRO A 506 11.09 -4.53 20.97
N GLU A 507 10.12 -4.62 20.05
CA GLU A 507 10.13 -3.90 18.77
C GLU A 507 9.94 -2.39 18.94
N THR A 508 9.19 -1.98 19.97
CA THR A 508 8.99 -0.57 20.28
C THR A 508 10.26 0.04 20.88
N LEU A 509 10.94 -0.69 21.77
CA LEU A 509 12.19 -0.27 22.38
C LEU A 509 13.37 -0.24 21.38
N SER A 510 13.44 -1.22 20.48
CA SER A 510 14.58 -1.36 19.54
C SER A 510 14.42 -0.55 18.24
N ARG A 511 13.20 -0.41 17.72
CA ARG A 511 12.94 0.19 16.40
C ARG A 511 11.97 1.37 16.42
N GLY A 512 11.41 1.72 17.58
CA GLY A 512 10.34 2.73 17.67
C GLY A 512 9.04 2.28 16.98
N GLU A 513 8.88 0.98 16.74
CA GLU A 513 7.72 0.40 16.07
C GLU A 513 6.60 0.16 17.08
N TYR A 514 5.58 0.99 17.05
CA TYR A 514 4.34 0.76 17.78
C TYR A 514 3.36 0.03 16.87
N THR A 515 2.70 -0.99 17.42
CA THR A 515 1.68 -1.78 16.73
C THR A 515 0.55 -2.12 17.70
N GLN A 516 -0.56 -2.66 17.19
CA GLN A 516 -1.58 -3.23 18.09
C GLN A 516 -0.99 -4.38 18.93
N ALA A 517 -0.06 -5.16 18.37
CA ALA A 517 0.64 -6.23 19.09
C ALA A 517 1.59 -5.70 20.19
N SER A 518 2.08 -4.45 20.11
CA SER A 518 2.84 -3.84 21.20
C SER A 518 1.94 -3.46 22.38
N ASP A 519 0.69 -3.03 22.13
CA ASP A 519 -0.29 -2.85 23.22
C ASP A 519 -0.64 -4.20 23.88
N ILE A 520 -0.66 -5.31 23.13
CA ILE A 520 -0.87 -6.66 23.67
C ILE A 520 0.26 -7.06 24.62
N TYR A 521 1.52 -6.80 24.23
CA TYR A 521 2.66 -7.02 25.12
C TYR A 521 2.51 -6.23 26.43
N SER A 522 2.14 -4.95 26.30
CA SER A 522 1.88 -4.07 27.43
C SER A 522 0.72 -4.57 28.31
N PHE A 523 -0.33 -5.13 27.71
CA PHE A 523 -1.42 -5.78 28.43
C PHE A 523 -0.95 -7.00 29.22
N GLY A 524 -0.02 -7.80 28.68
CA GLY A 524 0.62 -8.88 29.43
C GLY A 524 1.34 -8.39 30.70
N MET A 525 1.96 -7.22 30.64
CA MET A 525 2.59 -6.58 31.81
C MET A 525 1.56 -6.09 32.83
N VAL A 526 0.43 -5.54 32.37
CA VAL A 526 -0.72 -5.21 33.23
C VAL A 526 -1.33 -6.47 33.86
N MET A 527 -1.37 -7.61 33.15
CA MET A 527 -1.81 -8.88 33.71
C MET A 527 -0.92 -9.28 34.89
N LEU A 528 0.40 -9.19 34.76
CA LEU A 528 1.31 -9.50 35.87
C LEU A 528 0.98 -8.69 37.12
N GLU A 529 0.76 -7.39 36.99
CA GLU A 529 0.39 -6.53 38.11
C GLU A 529 -0.94 -6.93 38.75
N VAL A 530 -1.98 -7.16 37.95
CA VAL A 530 -3.30 -7.54 38.48
C VAL A 530 -3.25 -8.89 39.19
N LEU A 531 -2.42 -9.81 38.69
CA LEU A 531 -2.33 -11.16 39.22
C LEU A 531 -1.44 -11.25 40.47
N THR A 532 -0.38 -10.44 40.55
CA THR A 532 0.65 -10.53 41.59
C THR A 532 0.77 -9.33 42.54
N SER A 533 0.20 -8.18 42.18
CA SER A 533 0.42 -6.83 42.76
C SER A 533 1.78 -6.21 42.46
N TYR A 534 2.77 -6.97 42.01
CA TYR A 534 4.11 -6.47 41.70
C TYR A 534 4.15 -5.84 40.31
N GLN A 535 4.83 -4.71 40.21
CA GLN A 535 5.09 -4.06 38.93
C GLN A 535 6.18 -4.83 38.15
N PRO A 536 6.14 -4.85 36.81
CA PRO A 536 7.19 -5.49 36.03
C PRO A 536 8.53 -4.80 36.30
N TYR A 537 9.58 -5.60 36.53
CA TYR A 537 10.96 -5.11 36.72
C TYR A 537 11.16 -4.15 37.90
N TYR A 538 10.32 -4.22 38.94
CA TYR A 538 10.30 -3.27 40.06
C TYR A 538 11.61 -3.15 40.88
N ASN A 539 12.46 -4.18 40.84
CA ASN A 539 13.67 -4.30 41.63
C ASN A 539 14.95 -3.99 40.84
N ILE A 540 14.84 -3.41 39.63
CA ILE A 540 15.99 -3.01 38.80
C ILE A 540 15.82 -1.58 38.26
N PRO A 541 16.92 -0.88 37.91
CA PRO A 541 16.86 0.42 37.25
C PRO A 541 16.08 0.36 35.94
N HIS A 542 15.29 1.38 35.64
CA HIS A 542 14.61 1.49 34.34
C HIS A 542 15.39 2.37 33.38
N ASP A 543 16.57 1.92 32.98
CA ASP A 543 17.51 2.63 32.12
C ASP A 543 17.60 1.98 30.73
N ALA A 544 18.59 2.41 29.93
CA ALA A 544 18.86 1.81 28.62
C ALA A 544 19.31 0.34 28.73
N THR A 545 19.88 -0.07 29.87
CA THR A 545 20.29 -1.46 30.15
C THR A 545 19.06 -2.36 30.22
N LEU A 546 18.04 -1.97 31.01
CA LEU A 546 16.79 -2.72 31.05
C LEU A 546 16.11 -2.79 29.67
N ALA A 547 16.06 -1.67 28.95
CA ALA A 547 15.49 -1.67 27.60
C ALA A 547 16.21 -2.68 26.68
N LYS A 548 17.54 -2.77 26.79
CA LYS A 548 18.34 -3.76 26.08
C LYS A 548 18.07 -5.19 26.51
N ASP A 549 18.04 -5.46 27.80
CA ASP A 549 17.79 -6.81 28.28
C ASP A 549 16.41 -7.32 27.83
N ILE A 550 15.39 -6.45 27.81
CA ILE A 550 14.06 -6.76 27.25
C ILE A 550 14.16 -7.12 25.75
N CYS A 551 14.95 -6.36 24.97
CA CYS A 551 15.21 -6.67 23.56
C CYS A 551 16.01 -7.97 23.35
N GLU A 552 16.74 -8.44 24.36
CA GLU A 552 17.44 -9.73 24.36
C GLU A 552 16.58 -10.88 24.92
N GLY A 553 15.33 -10.60 25.30
CA GLY A 553 14.34 -11.58 25.73
C GLY A 553 14.16 -11.71 27.24
N LEU A 554 14.65 -10.76 28.04
CA LEU A 554 14.42 -10.71 29.48
C LEU A 554 12.93 -10.64 29.81
N LYS A 555 12.45 -11.55 30.64
CA LYS A 555 11.08 -11.59 31.15
C LYS A 555 11.01 -11.15 32.61
N PRO A 556 9.90 -10.55 33.07
CA PRO A 556 9.76 -10.13 34.44
C PRO A 556 9.60 -11.32 35.39
N GLU A 557 9.98 -11.12 36.65
CA GLU A 557 9.82 -12.14 37.69
C GLU A 557 8.34 -12.33 38.08
N ILE A 558 7.93 -13.58 38.32
CA ILE A 558 6.59 -13.94 38.81
C ILE A 558 6.72 -14.39 40.27
N LYS A 559 6.34 -13.53 41.22
CA LYS A 559 6.53 -13.75 42.66
C LYS A 559 5.58 -14.75 43.32
N CYS A 560 4.42 -15.02 42.72
CA CYS A 560 3.40 -15.88 43.32
C CYS A 560 2.88 -16.93 42.35
N GLU A 561 2.27 -17.99 42.87
CA GLU A 561 1.61 -18.98 42.03
C GLU A 561 0.37 -18.36 41.37
N ILE A 562 0.30 -18.48 40.05
CA ILE A 562 -0.82 -18.00 39.22
C ILE A 562 -1.52 -19.23 38.63
N PRO A 563 -2.88 -19.28 38.60
CA PRO A 563 -3.59 -20.33 37.89
C PRO A 563 -3.05 -20.50 36.48
N LYS A 564 -2.65 -21.73 36.13
CA LYS A 564 -1.94 -22.07 34.89
C LYS A 564 -2.57 -21.45 33.64
N PHE A 565 -3.90 -21.46 33.54
CA PHE A 565 -4.59 -20.87 32.38
C PHE A 565 -4.34 -19.36 32.21
N LEU A 566 -4.24 -18.58 33.29
CA LEU A 566 -3.93 -17.13 33.23
C LEU A 566 -2.46 -16.89 32.93
N LYS A 567 -1.59 -17.74 33.52
CA LYS A 567 -0.14 -17.68 33.28
C LYS A 567 0.18 -17.89 31.81
N GLU A 568 -0.42 -18.89 31.17
CA GLU A 568 -0.22 -19.17 29.74
C GLU A 568 -0.68 -18.02 28.84
N ILE A 569 -1.81 -17.37 29.15
CA ILE A 569 -2.30 -16.20 28.41
C ILE A 569 -1.32 -15.02 28.56
N MET A 570 -0.90 -14.74 29.79
CA MET A 570 0.04 -13.67 30.12
C MET A 570 1.39 -13.87 29.42
N GLU A 571 1.98 -15.07 29.49
CA GLU A 571 3.27 -15.38 28.86
C GLU A 571 3.20 -15.34 27.32
N LYS A 572 2.06 -15.68 26.71
CA LYS A 572 1.83 -15.51 25.27
C LYS A 572 1.82 -14.05 24.84
N CYS A 573 1.31 -13.15 25.69
CA CYS A 573 1.37 -11.71 25.42
C CYS A 573 2.82 -11.21 25.37
N TRP A 574 3.74 -11.84 26.12
CA TRP A 574 5.16 -11.50 26.16
C TRP A 574 6.02 -12.16 25.06
N ASN A 575 5.40 -12.73 24.02
CA ASN A 575 6.18 -13.32 22.93
C ASN A 575 7.07 -12.24 22.29
N PHE A 576 8.33 -12.60 22.01
CA PHE A 576 9.27 -11.69 21.38
C PHE A 576 8.76 -11.25 20.00
N GLU A 577 8.33 -12.20 19.17
CA GLU A 577 7.79 -11.95 17.84
C GLU A 577 6.35 -11.40 17.92
N PRO A 578 6.09 -10.18 17.41
CA PRO A 578 4.76 -9.55 17.53
C PRO A 578 3.63 -10.39 16.92
N LEU A 579 3.90 -11.09 15.81
CA LEU A 579 2.93 -11.92 15.10
C LEU A 579 2.50 -13.17 15.89
N ASN A 580 3.29 -13.58 16.89
CA ASN A 580 2.99 -14.73 17.74
C ASN A 580 2.21 -14.36 19.00
N ARG A 581 1.93 -13.06 19.21
CA ARG A 581 1.07 -12.59 20.30
C ARG A 581 -0.40 -12.70 19.88
N PRO A 582 -1.31 -13.02 20.82
CA PRO A 582 -2.73 -13.05 20.50
C PRO A 582 -3.26 -11.65 20.18
N THR A 583 -4.33 -11.56 19.40
CA THR A 583 -5.06 -10.30 19.22
C THR A 583 -5.93 -9.98 20.45
N ALA A 584 -6.37 -8.72 20.61
CA ALA A 584 -7.26 -8.34 21.70
C ALA A 584 -8.59 -9.15 21.67
N GLU A 585 -9.13 -9.44 20.50
CA GLU A 585 -10.35 -10.27 20.36
C GLU A 585 -10.11 -11.74 20.72
N GLU A 586 -8.95 -12.28 20.40
CA GLU A 586 -8.55 -13.62 20.85
C GLU A 586 -8.39 -13.66 22.37
N LEU A 587 -7.77 -12.64 22.99
CA LEU A 587 -7.66 -12.53 24.44
C LEU A 587 -9.03 -12.47 25.12
N LYS A 588 -9.96 -11.68 24.57
CA LYS A 588 -11.34 -11.59 25.06
C LYS A 588 -12.00 -12.96 25.04
N SER A 589 -11.92 -13.66 23.90
CA SER A 589 -12.45 -15.01 23.73
C SER A 589 -11.79 -16.04 24.67
N GLN A 590 -10.48 -15.94 24.90
CA GLN A 590 -9.75 -16.82 25.81
C GLN A 590 -10.15 -16.57 27.28
N LEU A 591 -10.30 -15.31 27.69
CA LEU A 591 -10.73 -14.94 29.03
C LEU A 591 -12.20 -15.34 29.28
N GLU A 592 -13.10 -15.24 28.30
CA GLU A 592 -14.50 -15.68 28.44
C GLU A 592 -14.65 -17.15 28.88
N LYS A 593 -13.66 -18.01 28.56
CA LYS A 593 -13.65 -19.41 29.03
C LYS A 593 -13.61 -19.55 30.55
N TYR A 594 -13.12 -18.53 31.28
CA TYR A 594 -13.11 -18.51 32.74
C TYR A 594 -14.53 -18.56 33.35
N ILE A 595 -15.50 -17.96 32.66
CA ILE A 595 -16.91 -17.96 33.08
C ILE A 595 -17.74 -19.00 32.34
N SER A 596 -17.07 -19.98 31.70
CA SER A 596 -17.75 -21.02 30.94
C SER A 596 -18.83 -21.71 31.79
N LYS A 597 -19.98 -21.95 31.17
CA LYS A 597 -21.05 -22.77 31.73
C LYS A 597 -20.73 -24.27 31.65
N ASP A 598 -19.65 -24.64 30.97
CA ASP A 598 -19.15 -26.01 30.92
C ASP A 598 -18.63 -26.43 32.30
N ASN A 599 -19.23 -27.47 32.86
CA ASN A 599 -18.93 -27.96 34.20
C ASN A 599 -17.51 -28.51 34.33
N GLU A 600 -16.94 -29.12 33.30
CA GLU A 600 -15.60 -29.73 33.37
C GLU A 600 -14.51 -28.65 33.31
N ILE A 601 -14.63 -27.68 32.40
CA ILE A 601 -13.73 -26.52 32.33
C ILE A 601 -13.77 -25.75 33.66
N ARG A 602 -14.97 -25.51 34.20
CA ARG A 602 -15.15 -24.79 35.46
C ARG A 602 -14.52 -25.53 36.64
N LYS A 603 -14.65 -26.86 36.73
CA LYS A 603 -13.98 -27.69 37.75
C LYS A 603 -12.46 -27.58 37.65
N GLN A 604 -11.91 -27.68 36.43
CA GLN A 604 -10.47 -27.58 36.19
C GLN A 604 -9.91 -26.21 36.61
N VAL A 605 -10.59 -25.13 36.24
CA VAL A 605 -10.22 -23.76 36.64
C VAL A 605 -10.28 -23.58 38.16
N ASN A 606 -11.35 -24.06 38.80
CA ASN A 606 -11.50 -23.98 40.27
C ASN A 606 -10.39 -24.75 41.01
N LYS A 607 -9.95 -25.90 40.47
CA LYS A 607 -8.83 -26.65 41.03
C LYS A 607 -7.54 -25.81 41.01
N GLN A 608 -7.19 -25.23 39.87
CA GLN A 608 -6.00 -24.36 39.74
C GLN A 608 -6.04 -23.15 40.67
N ILE A 609 -7.23 -22.55 40.86
CA ILE A 609 -7.43 -21.44 41.81
C ILE A 609 -7.16 -21.89 43.25
N ASN A 610 -7.68 -23.04 43.65
CA ASN A 610 -7.49 -23.57 45.00
C ASN A 610 -6.02 -23.89 45.27
N ASP A 611 -5.32 -24.45 44.28
CA ASP A 611 -3.89 -24.74 44.35
C ASP A 611 -3.09 -23.44 44.53
N ALA A 612 -3.36 -22.42 43.71
CA ALA A 612 -2.73 -21.09 43.83
C ALA A 612 -3.02 -20.43 45.19
N ASN A 613 -4.26 -20.49 45.69
CA ASN A 613 -4.61 -19.95 47.01
C ASN A 613 -3.88 -20.69 48.16
N LYS A 614 -3.66 -22.00 48.02
CA LYS A 614 -2.95 -22.82 49.02
C LYS A 614 -1.46 -22.48 49.05
N SER A 615 -0.84 -22.32 47.88
CA SER A 615 0.57 -21.93 47.75
C SER A 615 0.83 -20.51 48.25
N ASN A 616 -0.10 -19.59 47.99
CA ASN A 616 0.03 -18.18 48.34
C ASN A 616 -0.53 -17.82 49.75
N LYS A 617 -0.64 -18.81 50.66
CA LYS A 617 -1.24 -18.64 52.01
C LYS A 617 -0.64 -17.51 52.84
N ASN A 618 0.65 -17.22 52.67
CA ASN A 618 1.31 -16.06 53.24
C ASN A 618 1.24 -14.94 52.19
N SER A 619 0.23 -14.07 52.30
CA SER A 619 -0.15 -13.09 51.28
C SER A 619 1.06 -12.34 50.70
N ILE A 620 1.31 -12.49 49.41
CA ILE A 620 2.27 -11.69 48.65
C ILE A 620 1.53 -10.38 48.31
N GLN A 621 1.71 -9.37 49.16
CA GLN A 621 1.33 -7.99 48.84
C GLN A 621 2.64 -7.27 48.51
N TYR A 622 2.63 -6.55 47.39
CA TYR A 622 3.71 -5.67 46.99
C TYR A 622 4.24 -4.85 48.17
N ASP A 623 5.53 -5.00 48.47
CA ASP A 623 6.26 -4.19 49.43
C ASP A 623 6.97 -3.05 48.68
N PRO A 624 6.54 -1.79 48.84
CA PRO A 624 7.19 -0.64 48.21
C PRO A 624 8.67 -0.51 48.56
N ASN A 625 9.14 -1.09 49.68
CA ASN A 625 10.55 -1.04 50.07
C ASN A 625 11.47 -1.88 49.16
N GLU A 626 10.91 -2.82 48.39
CA GLU A 626 11.68 -3.59 47.42
C GLU A 626 11.83 -2.86 46.07
N MET A 627 11.22 -1.68 45.89
CA MET A 627 11.36 -0.90 44.67
C MET A 627 12.78 -0.37 44.53
N HIS A 628 13.40 -0.57 43.37
CA HIS A 628 14.67 0.07 43.07
C HIS A 628 14.48 1.60 43.01
N PRO A 629 15.36 2.41 43.62
CA PRO A 629 15.21 3.88 43.64
C PRO A 629 15.20 4.52 42.25
N GLU A 630 15.79 3.86 41.25
CA GLU A 630 15.82 4.29 39.84
C GLU A 630 14.72 3.63 38.97
N ALA A 631 13.75 2.95 39.58
CA ALA A 631 12.58 2.44 38.88
C ALA A 631 11.61 3.59 38.57
N ILE A 632 11.34 3.83 37.29
CA ILE A 632 10.48 4.92 36.81
C ILE A 632 9.28 4.34 36.05
N TYR A 633 8.08 4.62 36.56
CA TYR A 633 6.81 4.13 36.02
C TYR A 633 5.90 5.21 35.42
N THR A 634 6.46 6.38 35.15
CA THR A 634 5.81 7.47 34.45
C THR A 634 6.26 7.50 33.00
N SER A 635 5.31 7.71 32.09
CA SER A 635 5.61 7.85 30.66
C SER A 635 6.58 9.00 30.42
N ARG A 636 7.59 8.78 29.58
CA ARG A 636 8.60 9.77 29.24
C ARG A 636 9.11 9.58 27.82
N HIS A 637 9.68 10.64 27.25
CA HIS A 637 10.43 10.53 26.02
C HIS A 637 11.66 9.65 26.24
N LEU A 638 11.88 8.69 25.35
CA LEU A 638 13.03 7.81 25.37
C LEU A 638 13.90 8.16 24.15
N PRO A 639 15.08 8.77 24.34
CA PRO A 639 16.02 8.91 23.24
C PRO A 639 16.36 7.50 22.75
N PHE A 640 16.33 7.30 21.42
CA PHE A 640 16.55 5.99 20.79
C PHE A 640 17.68 5.26 21.50
N VAL A 641 17.35 4.13 22.15
CA VAL A 641 18.39 3.19 22.57
C VAL A 641 18.83 2.58 21.27
N THR A 642 19.85 3.18 20.64
CA THR A 642 20.55 2.53 19.54
C THR A 642 21.07 1.23 20.11
N HIS A 643 20.30 0.17 19.91
CA HIS A 643 20.94 -1.06 19.55
C HIS A 643 21.78 -0.65 18.34
N ASN A 644 23.09 -0.66 18.53
CA ASN A 644 23.89 -1.52 17.68
C ASN A 644 23.23 -2.91 17.75
N THR A 645 22.05 -3.05 17.14
CA THR A 645 21.74 -4.24 16.39
C THR A 645 23.02 -4.41 15.63
N LYS A 646 23.56 -5.62 15.62
CA LYS A 646 24.39 -5.96 14.48
C LYS A 646 23.60 -5.43 13.28
N GLN A 647 24.04 -4.29 12.75
CA GLN A 647 24.13 -4.10 11.35
C GLN A 647 24.90 -5.37 11.01
N TYR A 648 24.16 -6.42 10.68
CA TYR A 648 24.58 -7.21 9.58
C TYR A 648 24.75 -6.12 8.53
N ASP A 649 25.99 -5.63 8.41
CA ASP A 649 26.48 -5.21 7.13
C ASP A 649 26.08 -6.39 6.25
N PHE A 650 24.93 -6.23 5.61
CA PHE A 650 24.46 -7.11 4.58
C PHE A 650 25.45 -6.85 3.46
N VAL A 651 26.64 -7.43 3.59
CA VAL A 651 27.53 -7.64 2.46
C VAL A 651 26.81 -8.71 1.66
N ILE A 652 25.90 -8.24 0.81
CA ILE A 652 25.36 -9.02 -0.28
C ILE A 652 26.57 -9.26 -1.18
N PRO A 653 26.93 -10.52 -1.49
CA PRO A 653 27.99 -10.84 -2.42
C PRO A 653 27.87 -10.03 -3.72
N ASP A 654 29.01 -9.55 -4.25
CA ASP A 654 29.04 -8.64 -5.41
C ASP A 654 28.40 -9.26 -6.67
N ASP A 655 28.49 -10.57 -6.82
CA ASP A 655 27.83 -11.35 -7.87
C ASP A 655 26.30 -11.28 -7.77
N ILE A 656 25.73 -11.39 -6.57
CA ILE A 656 24.29 -11.22 -6.33
C ILE A 656 23.87 -9.77 -6.59
N ILE A 657 24.69 -8.79 -6.19
CA ILE A 657 24.44 -7.37 -6.49
C ILE A 657 24.44 -7.14 -8.00
N GLU A 658 25.40 -7.71 -8.72
CA GLU A 658 25.54 -7.59 -10.17
C GLU A 658 24.35 -8.23 -10.90
N GLU A 659 23.93 -9.43 -10.48
CA GLU A 659 22.73 -10.10 -10.99
C GLU A 659 21.48 -9.24 -10.80
N ILE A 660 21.26 -8.72 -9.59
CA ILE A 660 20.13 -7.84 -9.29
C ILE A 660 20.18 -6.57 -10.16
N LYS A 661 21.36 -5.94 -10.31
CA LYS A 661 21.52 -4.75 -11.16
C LYS A 661 21.14 -5.05 -12.61
N ASN A 662 21.60 -6.17 -13.16
CA ASN A 662 21.30 -6.57 -14.54
C ASN A 662 19.81 -6.90 -14.71
N GLN A 663 19.23 -7.66 -13.78
CA GLN A 663 17.82 -8.05 -13.81
C GLN A 663 16.88 -6.84 -13.62
N LEU A 664 17.26 -5.85 -12.81
CA LEU A 664 16.54 -4.58 -12.66
C LEU A 664 16.56 -3.74 -13.94
N LYS A 665 17.70 -3.68 -14.66
CA LYS A 665 17.78 -2.97 -15.95
C LYS A 665 16.88 -3.60 -17.03
N LEU A 666 16.65 -4.91 -16.94
CA LEU A 666 15.84 -5.69 -17.89
C LEU A 666 14.37 -5.86 -17.45
N ARG A 667 13.97 -5.24 -16.33
CA ARG A 667 12.60 -5.35 -15.82
C ARG A 667 11.58 -4.78 -16.81
N GLY A 668 10.59 -5.58 -17.18
CA GLY A 668 9.58 -5.22 -18.18
C GLY A 668 10.02 -5.41 -19.64
N LYS A 669 11.21 -5.98 -19.86
CA LYS A 669 11.81 -6.25 -21.18
C LYS A 669 11.96 -7.76 -21.46
N ASN A 670 10.93 -8.55 -21.17
CA ASN A 670 10.93 -10.03 -21.26
C ASN A 670 11.95 -10.77 -20.35
N ALA A 671 12.32 -10.15 -19.22
CA ALA A 671 12.99 -10.82 -18.10
C ALA A 671 11.99 -11.07 -16.96
N ILE A 672 12.23 -12.13 -16.17
CA ILE A 672 11.39 -12.43 -15.01
C ILE A 672 11.51 -11.33 -13.95
N ALA A 673 10.40 -10.94 -13.32
CA ALA A 673 10.41 -9.83 -12.36
C ALA A 673 11.04 -10.25 -11.03
N ILE A 674 11.98 -9.43 -10.55
CA ILE A 674 12.53 -9.51 -9.19
C ILE A 674 11.82 -8.51 -8.26
N TYR A 675 11.45 -8.99 -7.08
CA TYR A 675 10.79 -8.24 -6.02
C TYR A 675 11.75 -7.81 -4.90
N GLY A 676 12.81 -8.58 -4.69
CA GLY A 676 13.84 -8.30 -3.71
C GLY A 676 14.69 -9.53 -3.43
N ILE A 677 15.41 -9.49 -2.32
CA ILE A 677 16.16 -10.62 -1.79
C ILE A 677 15.69 -10.95 -0.38
N THR A 678 15.82 -12.21 -0.01
CA THR A 678 15.65 -12.69 1.35
C THR A 678 16.87 -13.53 1.72
N LYS A 679 17.02 -13.86 2.99
CA LYS A 679 18.12 -14.68 3.49
C LYS A 679 17.55 -15.85 4.27
N ASN A 680 18.00 -17.06 3.95
CA ASN A 680 17.66 -18.22 4.76
C ASN A 680 18.28 -18.04 6.15
N PRO A 681 17.48 -17.95 7.23
CA PRO A 681 18.03 -17.78 8.58
C PRO A 681 18.82 -19.00 9.06
N THR A 682 18.61 -20.18 8.44
CA THR A 682 19.25 -21.44 8.83
C THR A 682 20.54 -21.71 8.07
N GLU A 683 20.54 -21.47 6.75
CA GLU A 683 21.65 -21.82 5.85
C GLU A 683 22.56 -20.63 5.52
N ASN A 684 22.17 -19.42 5.94
CA ASN A 684 22.88 -18.17 5.66
C ASN A 684 23.00 -17.83 4.16
N GLU A 685 22.27 -18.54 3.29
CA GLU A 685 22.19 -18.31 1.85
C GLU A 685 21.22 -17.18 1.50
N TYR A 686 21.60 -16.36 0.52
CA TYR A 686 20.74 -15.34 -0.07
C TYR A 686 19.86 -15.95 -1.16
N MET A 687 18.58 -15.59 -1.15
CA MET A 687 17.61 -16.02 -2.15
C MET A 687 17.01 -14.80 -2.84
N MET A 688 16.87 -14.85 -4.15
CA MET A 688 16.11 -13.84 -4.90
C MET A 688 14.62 -14.15 -4.86
N VAL A 689 13.81 -13.15 -4.52
CA VAL A 689 12.35 -13.23 -4.55
C VAL A 689 11.90 -12.76 -5.92
N MET A 690 11.39 -13.67 -6.74
CA MET A 690 11.00 -13.42 -8.13
C MET A 690 9.56 -13.86 -8.40
N ASP A 691 9.03 -13.50 -9.57
CA ASP A 691 7.78 -14.05 -10.08
C ASP A 691 7.79 -15.58 -10.13
N TYR A 692 6.67 -16.20 -9.80
CA TYR A 692 6.53 -17.65 -9.90
C TYR A 692 6.17 -18.04 -11.34
N ALA A 693 7.12 -18.64 -12.05
CA ALA A 693 6.91 -19.22 -13.37
C ALA A 693 6.22 -20.60 -13.26
N ALA A 694 4.89 -20.61 -13.46
CA ALA A 694 4.05 -21.78 -13.19
C ALA A 694 4.41 -23.05 -13.99
N TYR A 695 5.14 -22.93 -15.10
CA TYR A 695 5.61 -24.07 -15.91
C TYR A 695 7.10 -24.36 -15.74
N GLY A 696 7.79 -23.68 -14.81
CA GLY A 696 9.21 -23.85 -14.55
C GLY A 696 10.10 -23.47 -15.75
N SER A 697 11.27 -24.09 -15.83
CA SER A 697 12.21 -23.89 -16.95
C SER A 697 11.62 -24.35 -18.29
N LEU A 698 12.20 -23.89 -19.41
CA LEU A 698 11.80 -24.30 -20.75
C LEU A 698 11.96 -25.80 -20.92
N ARG A 699 13.03 -26.39 -20.37
CA ARG A 699 13.19 -27.85 -20.34
C ARG A 699 12.03 -28.56 -19.65
N ASN A 700 11.55 -28.04 -18.50
CA ASN A 700 10.40 -28.61 -17.79
C ASN A 700 9.11 -28.50 -18.61
N LEU A 701 8.89 -27.36 -19.28
CA LEU A 701 7.74 -27.17 -20.17
C LEU A 701 7.78 -28.16 -21.34
N LEU A 702 8.94 -28.35 -21.98
CA LEU A 702 9.09 -29.27 -23.11
C LEU A 702 8.89 -30.72 -22.68
N ASN A 703 9.46 -31.17 -21.55
CA ASN A 703 9.28 -32.53 -21.06
C ASN A 703 7.79 -32.87 -20.83
N ASN A 704 7.05 -31.96 -20.19
CA ASN A 704 5.71 -32.25 -19.69
C ASN A 704 4.59 -31.86 -20.66
N ASN A 705 4.82 -30.89 -21.56
CA ASN A 705 3.76 -30.24 -22.31
C ASN A 705 4.01 -30.18 -23.83
N PHE A 706 5.09 -30.74 -24.37
CA PHE A 706 5.42 -30.63 -25.80
C PHE A 706 4.28 -31.06 -26.74
N LYS A 707 3.57 -32.14 -26.42
CA LYS A 707 2.39 -32.59 -27.20
C LYS A 707 1.27 -31.55 -27.30
N LYS A 708 1.20 -30.59 -26.37
CA LYS A 708 0.23 -29.48 -26.35
C LYS A 708 0.72 -28.23 -27.09
N LEU A 709 1.97 -28.22 -27.55
CA LEU A 709 2.61 -27.10 -28.25
C LEU A 709 2.40 -27.22 -29.76
N THR A 710 1.45 -26.46 -30.29
CA THR A 710 1.31 -26.27 -31.74
C THR A 710 2.48 -25.44 -32.28
N TRP A 711 2.71 -25.46 -33.60
CA TRP A 711 3.69 -24.57 -34.25
C TRP A 711 3.50 -23.10 -33.88
N ARG A 712 2.24 -22.68 -33.67
CA ARG A 712 1.94 -21.33 -33.20
C ARG A 712 2.53 -21.05 -31.82
N LYS A 713 2.32 -21.96 -30.87
CA LYS A 713 2.84 -21.81 -29.51
C LYS A 713 4.36 -21.90 -29.46
N LYS A 714 4.96 -22.78 -30.26
CA LYS A 714 6.42 -22.86 -30.43
C LYS A 714 6.98 -21.52 -30.94
N TYR A 715 6.32 -20.93 -31.93
CA TYR A 715 6.64 -19.59 -32.40
C TYR A 715 6.51 -18.53 -31.30
N ASP A 716 5.41 -18.53 -30.53
CA ASP A 716 5.20 -17.53 -29.47
C ASP A 716 6.32 -17.60 -28.41
N ILE A 717 6.74 -18.82 -28.02
CA ILE A 717 7.89 -19.05 -27.13
C ILE A 717 9.17 -18.46 -27.73
N LEU A 718 9.51 -18.83 -28.97
CA LEU A 718 10.73 -18.33 -29.65
C LEU A 718 10.72 -16.81 -29.81
N SER A 719 9.56 -16.23 -30.13
CA SER A 719 9.41 -14.78 -30.27
C SER A 719 9.63 -14.08 -28.94
N ASN A 720 9.11 -14.60 -27.83
CA ASN A 720 9.33 -14.02 -26.50
C ASN A 720 10.81 -14.06 -26.09
N ILE A 721 11.47 -15.17 -26.38
CA ILE A 721 12.90 -15.35 -26.12
C ILE A 721 13.74 -14.37 -26.95
N VAL A 722 13.48 -14.25 -28.25
CA VAL A 722 14.22 -13.31 -29.12
C VAL A 722 14.01 -11.86 -28.69
N ILE A 723 12.78 -11.48 -28.31
CA ILE A 723 12.53 -10.13 -27.77
C ILE A 723 13.39 -9.90 -26.52
N GLY A 724 13.51 -10.89 -25.62
CA GLY A 724 14.38 -10.81 -24.45
C GLY A 724 15.85 -10.62 -24.83
N LEU A 725 16.36 -11.42 -25.77
CA LEU A 725 17.74 -11.30 -26.27
C LEU A 725 18.00 -9.96 -26.95
N THR A 726 17.09 -9.46 -27.77
CA THR A 726 17.18 -8.12 -28.38
C THR A 726 17.38 -7.06 -27.29
N ASN A 727 16.58 -7.11 -26.22
CA ASN A 727 16.66 -6.13 -25.14
C ASN A 727 17.99 -6.21 -24.37
N ILE A 728 18.54 -7.42 -24.17
CA ILE A 728 19.88 -7.61 -23.57
C ILE A 728 20.96 -7.03 -24.48
N HIS A 729 20.89 -7.32 -25.78
CA HIS A 729 21.89 -6.90 -26.75
C HIS A 729 21.85 -5.38 -27.02
N GLU A 730 20.67 -4.76 -27.06
CA GLU A 730 20.50 -3.30 -27.16
C GLU A 730 21.15 -2.54 -25.98
N MET A 731 21.30 -3.19 -24.84
CA MET A 731 22.00 -2.63 -23.67
C MET A 731 23.52 -2.82 -23.74
N GLY A 732 24.05 -3.38 -24.83
CA GLY A 732 25.47 -3.70 -24.98
C GLY A 732 25.94 -4.88 -24.14
N LEU A 733 25.01 -5.66 -23.57
CA LEU A 733 25.31 -6.85 -22.77
C LEU A 733 25.24 -8.12 -23.63
N MET A 734 25.85 -9.19 -23.12
CA MET A 734 25.67 -10.57 -23.58
C MET A 734 25.39 -11.47 -22.37
N HIS A 735 24.58 -12.52 -22.55
CA HIS A 735 24.11 -13.37 -21.47
C HIS A 735 25.18 -14.35 -20.95
N LYS A 736 26.06 -14.83 -21.84
CA LYS A 736 27.16 -15.78 -21.59
C LYS A 736 26.74 -17.21 -21.23
N ASP A 737 25.61 -17.40 -20.56
CA ASP A 737 25.10 -18.73 -20.18
C ASP A 737 23.65 -18.96 -20.64
N PHE A 738 23.43 -18.78 -21.94
CA PHE A 738 22.11 -18.83 -22.53
C PHE A 738 21.72 -20.27 -22.90
N HIS A 739 20.79 -20.88 -22.18
CA HIS A 739 20.28 -22.23 -22.48
C HIS A 739 18.84 -22.41 -21.97
N SER A 740 18.19 -23.53 -22.28
CA SER A 740 16.78 -23.78 -21.88
C SER A 740 16.54 -23.93 -20.37
N GLY A 741 17.59 -24.06 -19.56
CA GLY A 741 17.51 -24.01 -18.10
C GLY A 741 17.30 -22.58 -17.58
N ASN A 742 17.91 -21.60 -18.26
CA ASN A 742 17.88 -20.17 -17.93
C ASN A 742 16.75 -19.43 -18.66
N ILE A 743 15.71 -20.16 -19.07
CA ILE A 743 14.48 -19.63 -19.65
C ILE A 743 13.32 -20.22 -18.86
N VAL A 744 12.45 -19.38 -18.32
CA VAL A 744 11.33 -19.78 -17.46
C VAL A 744 9.99 -19.40 -18.08
N ASN A 745 8.95 -20.19 -17.79
CA ASN A 745 7.67 -20.10 -18.48
C ASN A 745 6.52 -19.78 -17.52
N GLN A 746 5.89 -18.63 -17.72
CA GLN A 746 4.71 -18.21 -16.97
C GLN A 746 3.47 -18.98 -17.43
N THR A 747 3.37 -19.21 -18.74
CA THR A 747 2.27 -19.94 -19.37
C THR A 747 2.83 -20.84 -20.49
N LEU A 748 1.97 -21.59 -21.19
CA LEU A 748 2.39 -22.40 -22.35
C LEU A 748 2.96 -21.60 -23.54
N ILE A 749 2.85 -20.27 -23.52
CA ILE A 749 3.31 -19.39 -24.62
C ILE A 749 4.13 -18.19 -24.13
N VAL A 750 4.14 -17.91 -22.83
CA VAL A 750 4.85 -16.74 -22.26
C VAL A 750 6.12 -17.23 -21.57
N SER A 751 7.26 -16.85 -22.13
CA SER A 751 8.60 -17.23 -21.68
C SER A 751 9.44 -16.00 -21.36
N TYR A 752 10.26 -16.10 -20.33
CA TYR A 752 11.17 -15.04 -19.87
C TYR A 752 12.59 -15.59 -19.71
N ILE A 753 13.58 -14.74 -19.99
CA ILE A 753 14.99 -15.04 -19.71
C ILE A 753 15.25 -14.77 -18.21
N THR A 754 16.08 -15.60 -17.59
CA THR A 754 16.50 -15.49 -16.18
C THR A 754 17.98 -15.83 -16.04
N ASP A 755 18.53 -15.70 -14.82
CA ASP A 755 19.94 -16.00 -14.48
C ASP A 755 20.91 -15.04 -15.16
N PHE A 756 20.86 -13.78 -14.71
CA PHE A 756 21.65 -12.68 -15.28
C PHE A 756 23.00 -12.48 -14.59
N GLY A 757 23.41 -13.42 -13.72
CA GLY A 757 24.63 -13.30 -12.92
C GLY A 757 25.92 -13.23 -13.74
N LEU A 758 25.91 -13.80 -14.95
CA LEU A 758 27.05 -13.76 -15.88
C LEU A 758 26.91 -12.69 -16.97
N CYS A 759 25.84 -11.89 -16.97
CA CYS A 759 25.61 -10.87 -17.98
C CYS A 759 26.62 -9.72 -17.85
N LYS A 760 27.45 -9.52 -18.88
CA LYS A 760 28.49 -8.47 -18.89
C LYS A 760 28.61 -7.84 -20.28
N PRO A 761 29.14 -6.61 -20.40
CA PRO A 761 29.54 -6.08 -21.69
C PRO A 761 30.73 -6.87 -22.25
N VAL A 762 30.89 -6.87 -23.58
CA VAL A 762 32.00 -7.57 -24.26
C VAL A 762 33.37 -7.10 -23.74
N THR A 763 33.48 -5.83 -23.32
CA THR A 763 34.70 -5.22 -22.75
C THR A 763 35.17 -5.85 -21.44
N GLU A 764 34.27 -6.53 -20.72
CA GLU A 764 34.57 -7.17 -19.44
C GLU A 764 34.72 -8.70 -19.57
N ASN A 765 34.91 -9.21 -20.78
CA ASN A 765 35.13 -10.64 -20.99
C ASN A 765 36.50 -11.08 -20.46
N ASN A 766 36.53 -12.17 -19.68
CA ASN A 766 37.76 -12.82 -19.24
C ASN A 766 37.92 -14.17 -19.97
N PRO A 767 38.83 -14.27 -20.95
CA PRO A 767 39.05 -15.50 -21.73
C PRO A 767 39.55 -16.69 -20.91
N GLU A 768 40.12 -16.45 -19.72
CA GLU A 768 40.65 -17.51 -18.85
C GLU A 768 39.57 -18.23 -18.03
N ASN A 769 38.36 -17.66 -17.96
CA ASN A 769 37.26 -18.18 -17.13
C ASN A 769 36.05 -18.53 -17.98
N ILE A 770 36.11 -19.70 -18.62
CA ILE A 770 35.06 -20.21 -19.51
C ILE A 770 34.02 -20.95 -18.66
N TYR A 771 32.77 -20.47 -18.72
CA TYR A 771 31.62 -21.01 -18.01
C TYR A 771 30.45 -21.24 -18.96
N GLY A 772 29.74 -22.36 -18.82
CA GLY A 772 28.51 -22.60 -19.58
C GLY A 772 28.20 -24.08 -19.77
N VAL A 773 27.29 -24.35 -20.72
CA VAL A 773 26.83 -25.69 -21.08
C VAL A 773 27.33 -26.04 -22.49
N ILE A 774 28.36 -26.90 -22.61
CA ILE A 774 29.06 -27.24 -23.88
C ILE A 774 28.12 -27.32 -25.10
N PRO A 775 27.00 -28.09 -25.08
CA PRO A 775 26.04 -28.16 -26.19
C PRO A 775 25.47 -26.84 -26.72
N TYR A 776 25.43 -25.78 -25.92
CA TYR A 776 24.89 -24.47 -26.28
C TYR A 776 25.99 -23.45 -26.59
N MET A 777 27.25 -23.78 -26.32
CA MET A 777 28.36 -22.84 -26.45
C MET A 777 28.83 -22.74 -27.90
N ALA A 778 29.14 -21.52 -28.33
CA ALA A 778 29.62 -21.25 -29.66
C ALA A 778 31.09 -21.70 -29.86
N PRO A 779 31.52 -22.03 -31.10
CA PRO A 779 32.90 -22.43 -31.40
C PRO A 779 33.97 -21.45 -30.90
N GLU A 780 33.76 -20.14 -31.06
CA GLU A 780 34.70 -19.11 -30.59
C GLU A 780 34.76 -19.02 -29.05
N THR A 781 33.65 -19.30 -28.38
CA THR A 781 33.59 -19.33 -26.92
C THR A 781 34.32 -20.55 -26.37
N LEU A 782 34.15 -21.71 -27.00
CA LEU A 782 34.87 -22.93 -26.64
C LEU A 782 36.36 -22.83 -26.96
N SER A 783 36.73 -22.35 -28.14
CA SER A 783 38.13 -22.35 -28.59
C SER A 783 38.99 -21.21 -28.04
N ARG A 784 38.41 -20.02 -27.84
CA ARG A 784 39.14 -18.79 -27.48
C ARG A 784 38.63 -18.11 -26.22
N GLY A 785 37.58 -18.62 -25.57
CA GLY A 785 36.94 -17.94 -24.44
C GLY A 785 36.28 -16.62 -24.84
N GLU A 786 36.03 -16.41 -26.14
CA GLU A 786 35.41 -15.21 -26.68
C GLU A 786 33.89 -15.31 -26.56
N TYR A 787 33.32 -14.60 -25.61
CA TYR A 787 31.88 -14.41 -25.53
C TYR A 787 31.51 -13.13 -26.28
N THR A 788 30.46 -13.20 -27.09
CA THR A 788 29.94 -12.07 -27.86
C THR A 788 28.41 -12.12 -27.89
N GLN A 789 27.76 -11.06 -28.36
CA GLN A 789 26.32 -11.14 -28.65
C GLN A 789 26.01 -12.24 -29.68
N ALA A 790 26.90 -12.46 -30.65
CA ALA A 790 26.78 -13.54 -31.64
C ALA A 790 26.94 -14.94 -31.03
N SER A 791 27.64 -15.09 -29.89
CA SER A 791 27.66 -16.37 -29.18
C SER A 791 26.32 -16.68 -28.52
N ASP A 792 25.62 -15.69 -27.94
CA ASP A 792 24.25 -15.88 -27.45
C ASP A 792 23.28 -16.28 -28.59
N ILE A 793 23.49 -15.75 -29.80
CA ILE A 793 22.70 -16.12 -30.99
C ILE A 793 22.92 -17.60 -31.37
N TYR A 794 24.16 -18.08 -31.29
CA TYR A 794 24.45 -19.49 -31.50
C TYR A 794 23.70 -20.37 -30.48
N SER A 795 23.76 -19.98 -29.20
CA SER A 795 23.03 -20.64 -28.12
C SER A 795 21.51 -20.61 -28.33
N PHE A 796 20.97 -19.49 -28.83
CA PHE A 796 19.56 -19.40 -29.23
C PHE A 796 19.18 -20.39 -30.32
N GLY A 797 20.06 -20.63 -31.31
CA GLY A 797 19.86 -21.69 -32.30
C GLY A 797 19.70 -23.07 -31.68
N MET A 798 20.44 -23.37 -30.60
CA MET A 798 20.32 -24.62 -29.85
C MET A 798 19.00 -24.69 -29.06
N VAL A 799 18.56 -23.58 -28.46
CA VAL A 799 17.24 -23.47 -27.83
C VAL A 799 16.12 -23.64 -28.87
N MET A 800 16.29 -23.13 -30.09
CA MET A 800 15.35 -23.35 -31.19
C MET A 800 15.19 -24.85 -31.47
N LEU A 801 16.29 -25.61 -31.56
CA LEU A 801 16.22 -27.06 -31.77
C LEU A 801 15.34 -27.74 -30.72
N GLU A 802 15.53 -27.39 -29.45
CA GLU A 802 14.72 -27.93 -28.35
C GLU A 802 13.24 -27.58 -28.47
N VAL A 803 12.91 -26.31 -28.71
CA VAL A 803 11.50 -25.88 -28.82
C VAL A 803 10.82 -26.53 -30.03
N LEU A 804 11.57 -26.75 -31.11
CA LEU A 804 11.04 -27.29 -32.35
C LEU A 804 10.91 -28.82 -32.31
N THR A 805 11.81 -29.52 -31.62
CA THR A 805 11.92 -31.00 -31.67
C THR A 805 11.71 -31.71 -30.33
N SER A 806 11.74 -31.01 -29.20
CA SER A 806 11.83 -31.52 -27.81
C SER A 806 13.18 -32.16 -27.42
N TYR A 807 14.05 -32.47 -28.37
CA TYR A 807 15.36 -33.06 -28.11
C TYR A 807 16.38 -31.99 -27.77
N GLN A 808 17.22 -32.28 -26.78
CA GLN A 808 18.35 -31.45 -26.43
C GLN A 808 19.47 -31.60 -27.47
N PRO A 809 20.28 -30.55 -27.72
CA PRO A 809 21.45 -30.64 -28.60
C PRO A 809 22.44 -31.71 -28.11
N TYR A 810 22.96 -32.52 -29.03
CA TYR A 810 23.99 -33.55 -28.78
C TYR A 810 23.64 -34.62 -27.72
N TYR A 811 22.35 -34.87 -27.47
CA TYR A 811 21.85 -35.71 -26.37
C TYR A 811 22.37 -37.16 -26.35
N ASN A 812 22.85 -37.68 -27.47
CA ASN A 812 23.31 -39.06 -27.65
C ASN A 812 24.85 -39.21 -27.60
N ILE A 813 25.59 -38.17 -27.21
CA ILE A 813 27.06 -38.15 -27.17
C ILE A 813 27.52 -37.69 -25.76
N PRO A 814 28.67 -38.15 -25.24
CA PRO A 814 29.29 -37.57 -24.03
C PRO A 814 29.54 -36.06 -24.16
N HIS A 815 29.35 -35.30 -23.07
CA HIS A 815 29.63 -33.85 -23.05
C HIS A 815 31.00 -33.55 -22.45
N ASP A 816 32.05 -34.01 -23.11
CA ASP A 816 33.44 -33.89 -22.71
C ASP A 816 34.22 -32.91 -23.61
N ALA A 817 35.55 -32.88 -23.45
CA ALA A 817 36.43 -32.07 -24.29
C ALA A 817 36.43 -32.50 -25.77
N THR A 818 36.08 -33.76 -26.07
CA THR A 818 35.96 -34.28 -27.44
C THR A 818 34.80 -33.61 -28.14
N LEU A 819 33.62 -33.55 -27.51
CA LEU A 819 32.47 -32.84 -28.07
C LEU A 819 32.76 -31.35 -28.28
N ALA A 820 33.42 -30.71 -27.32
CA ALA A 820 33.82 -29.30 -27.46
C ALA A 820 34.73 -29.08 -28.68
N LYS A 821 35.68 -30.00 -28.91
CA LYS A 821 36.56 -29.97 -30.08
C LYS A 821 35.78 -30.21 -31.37
N ASP A 822 34.89 -31.19 -31.41
CA ASP A 822 34.10 -31.51 -32.60
C ASP A 822 33.18 -30.35 -33.00
N ILE A 823 32.60 -29.63 -32.03
CA ILE A 823 31.84 -28.39 -32.28
C ILE A 823 32.73 -27.34 -32.93
N CYS A 824 33.96 -27.16 -32.45
CA CYS A 824 34.96 -26.28 -33.06
C CYS A 824 35.42 -26.73 -34.46
N GLU A 825 35.26 -28.01 -34.80
CA GLU A 825 35.51 -28.54 -36.16
C GLU A 825 34.26 -28.51 -37.05
N GLY A 826 33.14 -27.97 -36.55
CA GLY A 826 31.91 -27.73 -37.31
C GLY A 826 30.82 -28.79 -37.12
N LEU A 827 30.90 -29.64 -36.09
CA LEU A 827 29.86 -30.61 -35.75
C LEU A 827 28.53 -29.91 -35.41
N LYS A 828 27.46 -30.29 -36.12
CA LYS A 828 26.10 -29.78 -35.89
C LYS A 828 25.23 -30.84 -35.20
N PRO A 829 24.22 -30.44 -34.41
CA PRO A 829 23.34 -31.39 -33.74
C PRO A 829 22.38 -32.07 -34.73
N GLU A 830 21.91 -33.27 -34.36
CA GLU A 830 20.94 -34.02 -35.16
C GLU A 830 19.53 -33.39 -35.09
N ILE A 831 18.81 -33.37 -36.22
CA ILE A 831 17.40 -32.93 -36.30
C ILE A 831 16.50 -34.16 -36.52
N LYS A 832 15.76 -34.56 -35.48
CA LYS A 832 14.95 -35.80 -35.48
C LYS A 832 13.59 -35.72 -36.17
N CYS A 833 13.08 -34.53 -36.46
CA CYS A 833 11.75 -34.36 -37.05
C CYS A 833 11.75 -33.31 -38.16
N GLU A 834 10.74 -33.36 -39.02
CA GLU A 834 10.55 -32.35 -40.05
C GLU A 834 10.19 -30.99 -39.42
N ILE A 835 10.92 -29.94 -39.78
CA ILE A 835 10.70 -28.58 -39.32
C ILE A 835 10.31 -27.73 -40.53
N PRO A 836 9.32 -26.80 -40.42
CA PRO A 836 9.03 -25.85 -41.48
C PRO A 836 10.31 -25.17 -41.97
N LYS A 837 10.56 -25.25 -43.28
CA LYS A 837 11.80 -24.82 -43.93
C LYS A 837 12.28 -23.45 -43.46
N PHE A 838 11.39 -22.46 -43.34
CA PHE A 838 11.78 -21.12 -42.89
C PHE A 838 12.34 -21.09 -41.45
N LEU A 839 11.81 -21.90 -40.52
CA LEU A 839 12.35 -21.99 -39.14
C LEU A 839 13.67 -22.75 -39.12
N LYS A 840 13.80 -23.78 -39.97
CA LYS A 840 15.03 -24.55 -40.12
C LYS A 840 16.18 -23.66 -40.64
N GLU A 841 15.91 -22.84 -41.65
CA GLU A 841 16.89 -21.90 -42.20
C GLU A 841 17.36 -20.87 -41.16
N ILE A 842 16.44 -20.32 -40.36
CA ILE A 842 16.79 -19.39 -39.26
C ILE A 842 17.68 -20.09 -38.23
N MET A 843 17.28 -21.28 -37.79
CA MET A 843 18.02 -22.08 -36.80
C MET A 843 19.43 -22.45 -37.29
N GLU A 844 19.56 -22.95 -38.52
CA GLU A 844 20.86 -23.31 -39.10
C GLU A 844 21.77 -22.10 -39.33
N LYS A 845 21.19 -20.92 -39.61
CA LYS A 845 21.96 -19.66 -39.71
C LYS A 845 22.52 -19.22 -38.36
N CYS A 846 21.80 -19.48 -37.26
CA CYS A 846 22.32 -19.24 -35.91
C CYS A 846 23.55 -20.11 -35.61
N TRP A 847 23.62 -21.33 -36.16
CA TRP A 847 24.75 -22.26 -36.01
C TRP A 847 25.93 -22.00 -36.95
N ASN A 848 26.02 -20.82 -37.57
CA ASN A 848 27.16 -20.53 -38.43
C ASN A 848 28.46 -20.56 -37.61
N PHE A 849 29.51 -21.15 -38.17
CA PHE A 849 30.82 -21.19 -37.51
C PHE A 849 31.35 -19.77 -37.28
N GLU A 850 31.31 -18.93 -38.31
CA GLU A 850 31.77 -17.54 -38.25
C GLU A 850 30.73 -16.66 -37.53
N PRO A 851 31.08 -15.99 -36.41
CA PRO A 851 30.14 -15.19 -35.62
C PRO A 851 29.46 -14.08 -36.42
N LEU A 852 30.21 -13.42 -37.32
CA LEU A 852 29.72 -12.32 -38.17
C LEU A 852 28.65 -12.75 -39.18
N ASN A 853 28.56 -14.04 -39.50
CA ASN A 853 27.57 -14.57 -40.44
C ASN A 853 26.27 -14.99 -39.75
N ARG A 854 26.22 -14.95 -38.41
CA ARG A 854 25.02 -15.18 -37.63
C ARG A 854 24.14 -13.93 -37.66
N PRO A 855 22.80 -14.07 -37.64
CA PRO A 855 21.92 -12.91 -37.58
C PRO A 855 22.04 -12.20 -36.24
N THR A 856 21.71 -10.91 -36.19
CA THR A 856 21.52 -10.21 -34.90
C THR A 856 20.18 -10.60 -34.24
N ALA A 857 20.01 -10.31 -32.95
CA ALA A 857 18.73 -10.56 -32.27
C ALA A 857 17.56 -9.77 -32.92
N GLU A 858 17.80 -8.53 -33.36
CA GLU A 858 16.79 -7.74 -34.07
C GLU A 858 16.47 -8.30 -35.46
N GLU A 859 17.47 -8.82 -36.18
CA GLU A 859 17.23 -9.53 -37.43
C GLU A 859 16.42 -10.81 -37.22
N LEU A 860 16.70 -11.58 -36.17
CA LEU A 860 15.92 -12.77 -35.80
C LEU A 860 14.46 -12.42 -35.51
N LYS A 861 14.22 -11.33 -34.78
CA LYS A 861 12.87 -10.83 -34.47
C LYS A 861 12.10 -10.53 -35.74
N SER A 862 12.71 -9.77 -36.66
CA SER A 862 12.14 -9.44 -37.97
C SER A 862 11.89 -10.70 -38.84
N GLN A 863 12.82 -11.66 -38.82
CA GLN A 863 12.67 -12.93 -39.56
C GLN A 863 11.54 -13.79 -39.01
N LEU A 864 11.38 -13.87 -37.68
CA LEU A 864 10.31 -14.61 -37.01
C LEU A 864 8.93 -13.96 -37.25
N GLU A 865 8.82 -12.63 -37.30
CA GLU A 865 7.57 -11.91 -37.59
C GLU A 865 6.88 -12.35 -38.89
N LYS A 866 7.62 -12.92 -39.85
CA LYS A 866 7.06 -13.54 -41.07
C LYS A 866 5.99 -14.60 -40.76
N TYR A 867 6.07 -15.27 -39.60
CA TYR A 867 5.05 -16.23 -39.15
C TYR A 867 3.64 -15.61 -39.03
N ILE A 868 3.57 -14.36 -38.55
CA ILE A 868 2.32 -13.61 -38.33
C ILE A 868 2.03 -12.59 -39.41
N SER A 869 2.74 -12.68 -40.54
CA SER A 869 2.59 -11.72 -41.62
C SER A 869 1.12 -11.58 -42.03
N LYS A 870 0.68 -10.32 -42.18
CA LYS A 870 -0.63 -9.99 -42.74
C LYS A 870 -0.67 -10.17 -44.27
N ASP A 871 0.49 -10.40 -44.88
CA ASP A 871 0.59 -10.74 -46.30
C ASP A 871 0.02 -12.14 -46.55
N ASN A 872 -0.98 -12.21 -47.42
CA ASN A 872 -1.70 -13.45 -47.71
C ASN A 872 -0.84 -14.51 -48.40
N GLU A 873 0.14 -14.13 -49.23
CA GLU A 873 0.99 -15.08 -49.95
C GLU A 873 2.05 -15.69 -49.02
N ILE A 874 2.68 -14.86 -48.18
CA ILE A 874 3.61 -15.33 -47.13
C ILE A 874 2.87 -16.29 -46.18
N ARG A 875 1.67 -15.91 -45.74
CA ARG A 875 0.86 -16.74 -44.83
C ARG A 875 0.48 -18.09 -45.46
N LYS A 876 0.12 -18.13 -46.74
CA LYS A 876 -0.14 -19.39 -47.46
C LYS A 876 1.12 -20.27 -47.52
N GLN A 877 2.27 -19.69 -47.85
CA GLN A 877 3.54 -20.42 -47.93
C GLN A 877 3.94 -21.01 -46.57
N VAL A 878 3.85 -20.23 -45.50
CA VAL A 878 4.13 -20.69 -44.12
C VAL A 878 3.18 -21.81 -43.71
N ASN A 879 1.88 -21.64 -43.94
CA ASN A 879 0.87 -22.67 -43.62
C ASN A 879 1.11 -23.98 -44.38
N LYS A 880 1.55 -23.91 -45.65
CA LYS A 880 1.90 -25.10 -46.43
C LYS A 880 3.04 -25.88 -45.75
N GLN A 881 4.14 -25.20 -45.41
CA GLN A 881 5.28 -25.83 -44.74
C GLN A 881 4.91 -26.43 -43.37
N ILE A 882 4.05 -25.76 -42.61
CA ILE A 882 3.53 -26.29 -41.33
C ILE A 882 2.72 -27.56 -41.54
N ASN A 883 1.85 -27.60 -42.54
CA ASN A 883 1.04 -28.78 -42.84
C ASN A 883 1.89 -29.96 -43.32
N ASP A 884 2.91 -29.69 -44.14
CA ASP A 884 3.86 -30.70 -44.59
C ASP A 884 4.63 -31.30 -43.40
N ALA A 885 5.15 -30.45 -42.49
CA ALA A 885 5.82 -30.90 -41.27
C ALA A 885 4.88 -31.71 -40.34
N ASN A 886 3.63 -31.27 -40.15
CA ASN A 886 2.64 -32.01 -39.36
C ASN A 886 2.32 -33.39 -39.97
N LYS A 887 2.30 -33.50 -41.30
CA LYS A 887 2.04 -34.75 -42.01
C LYS A 887 3.21 -35.71 -41.88
N SER A 888 4.44 -35.23 -42.02
CA SER A 888 5.66 -36.03 -41.89
C SER A 888 5.87 -36.53 -40.45
N ASN A 889 5.55 -35.70 -39.45
CA ASN A 889 5.75 -36.01 -38.03
C ASN A 889 4.55 -36.75 -37.40
N LYS A 890 3.64 -37.31 -38.20
CA LYS A 890 2.39 -37.92 -37.71
C LYS A 890 2.63 -39.09 -36.73
N ASN A 891 3.80 -39.74 -36.79
CA ASN A 891 4.14 -40.95 -36.02
C ASN A 891 5.46 -40.84 -35.19
N SER A 892 6.00 -39.65 -34.92
CA SER A 892 7.33 -39.48 -34.29
C SER A 892 7.55 -38.03 -33.78
N ILE A 893 8.20 -37.68 -32.66
CA ILE A 893 8.71 -38.39 -31.46
C ILE A 893 8.58 -37.37 -30.30
N GLN A 894 8.12 -37.78 -29.12
CA GLN A 894 8.34 -37.01 -27.90
C GLN A 894 9.67 -37.48 -27.33
N TYR A 895 10.55 -36.54 -26.96
CA TYR A 895 11.83 -36.82 -26.29
C TYR A 895 11.75 -38.07 -25.40
N ASP A 896 12.55 -39.08 -25.74
CA ASP A 896 12.71 -40.30 -24.94
C ASP A 896 13.99 -40.15 -24.09
N PRO A 897 13.87 -40.01 -22.76
CA PRO A 897 15.02 -39.92 -21.87
C PRO A 897 15.99 -41.11 -21.99
N ASN A 898 15.52 -42.27 -22.45
CA ASN A 898 16.36 -43.47 -22.59
C ASN A 898 17.36 -43.38 -23.75
N GLU A 899 17.18 -42.46 -24.69
CA GLU A 899 18.15 -42.24 -25.75
C GLU A 899 19.31 -41.31 -25.31
N MET A 900 19.24 -40.75 -24.11
CA MET A 900 20.26 -39.83 -23.60
C MET A 900 21.52 -40.60 -23.21
N HIS A 901 22.68 -40.13 -23.67
CA HIS A 901 23.96 -40.68 -23.25
C HIS A 901 24.14 -40.43 -21.74
N PRO A 902 24.59 -41.41 -20.94
CA PRO A 902 24.73 -41.26 -19.49
C PRO A 902 25.71 -40.15 -19.08
N GLU A 903 26.64 -39.80 -19.96
CA GLU A 903 27.63 -38.73 -19.76
C GLU A 903 27.23 -37.38 -20.42
N ALA A 904 25.97 -37.24 -20.85
CA ALA A 904 25.44 -35.98 -21.34
C ALA A 904 25.08 -35.06 -20.16
N ILE A 905 25.78 -33.92 -20.04
CA ILE A 905 25.64 -32.96 -18.94
C ILE A 905 25.11 -31.62 -19.44
N TYR A 906 23.94 -31.22 -18.96
CA TYR A 906 23.22 -30.00 -19.35
C TYR A 906 23.18 -28.91 -18.27
N THR A 907 24.05 -29.02 -17.27
CA THR A 907 24.24 -28.02 -16.22
C THR A 907 25.47 -27.17 -16.51
N SER A 908 25.35 -25.88 -16.22
CA SER A 908 26.42 -24.92 -16.38
C SER A 908 27.59 -25.27 -15.46
N ARG A 909 28.83 -25.14 -15.97
CA ARG A 909 30.05 -25.48 -15.23
C ARG A 909 31.25 -24.70 -15.75
N HIS A 910 32.25 -24.55 -14.89
CA HIS A 910 33.58 -24.09 -15.29
C HIS A 910 34.25 -25.13 -16.19
N LEU A 911 34.83 -24.69 -17.30
CA LEU A 911 35.52 -25.54 -18.28
C LEU A 911 37.02 -25.23 -18.27
N PRO A 912 37.84 -25.97 -17.50
CA PRO A 912 39.25 -25.65 -17.29
C PRO A 912 40.19 -26.00 -18.45
N PHE A 913 39.67 -26.44 -19.60
CA PHE A 913 40.46 -26.99 -20.69
C PHE A 913 39.96 -26.50 -22.05
N VAL A 914 40.55 -25.44 -22.62
CA VAL A 914 40.84 -25.36 -24.07
C VAL A 914 42.04 -24.44 -24.29
N THR A 915 43.27 -24.95 -24.10
CA THR A 915 44.43 -24.43 -24.82
C THR A 915 44.60 -25.29 -26.07
N HIS A 916 44.16 -24.82 -27.22
CA HIS A 916 44.72 -25.29 -28.49
C HIS A 916 45.62 -24.22 -29.07
N ASN A 917 46.87 -24.63 -29.26
CA ASN A 917 47.91 -23.89 -29.95
C ASN A 917 47.35 -23.18 -31.18
N THR A 918 47.54 -21.87 -31.21
CA THR A 918 47.40 -20.98 -32.35
C THR A 918 47.87 -21.64 -33.65
N LYS A 919 46.93 -22.05 -34.51
CA LYS A 919 47.13 -21.90 -35.95
C LYS A 919 46.61 -20.53 -36.33
N GLN A 920 47.59 -19.64 -36.45
CA GLN A 920 47.59 -18.45 -37.28
C GLN A 920 46.62 -18.59 -38.47
N TYR A 921 45.47 -17.92 -38.39
CA TYR A 921 44.75 -17.48 -39.58
C TYR A 921 45.17 -16.03 -39.78
N ASP A 922 46.19 -15.84 -40.64
CA ASP A 922 46.53 -14.53 -41.16
C ASP A 922 45.31 -13.98 -41.89
N PHE A 923 44.63 -12.98 -41.31
CA PHE A 923 43.72 -12.14 -42.07
C PHE A 923 44.56 -11.23 -42.95
N VAL A 924 44.62 -11.54 -44.25
CA VAL A 924 45.07 -10.62 -45.29
C VAL A 924 44.06 -9.48 -45.36
N ILE A 925 44.46 -8.27 -44.93
CA ILE A 925 43.74 -7.03 -45.22
C ILE A 925 44.03 -6.67 -46.69
N PRO A 926 43.02 -6.51 -47.56
CA PRO A 926 43.22 -5.96 -48.90
C PRO A 926 43.60 -4.48 -48.83
N ASP A 927 44.60 -4.07 -49.61
CA ASP A 927 45.26 -2.75 -49.62
C ASP A 927 44.39 -1.53 -50.00
N ASP A 928 43.06 -1.64 -50.04
CA ASP A 928 42.21 -0.66 -50.74
C ASP A 928 41.38 0.27 -49.83
N ILE A 929 41.67 0.36 -48.52
CA ILE A 929 41.04 1.38 -47.65
C ILE A 929 42.09 1.97 -46.69
N ILE A 930 43.04 2.71 -47.25
CA ILE A 930 43.76 3.78 -46.56
C ILE A 930 43.58 5.03 -47.42
N GLU A 931 42.68 5.92 -47.00
CA GLU A 931 42.75 7.33 -47.38
C GLU A 931 42.88 8.16 -46.10
N GLU A 932 43.91 9.00 -46.14
CA GLU A 932 44.44 9.86 -45.10
C GLU A 932 43.40 10.88 -44.62
N VAL A 933 43.34 11.11 -43.30
CA VAL A 933 42.94 12.41 -42.77
C VAL A 933 44.06 12.87 -41.84
N GLU A 934 44.68 13.97 -42.27
CA GLU A 934 45.80 14.66 -41.66
C GLU A 934 45.53 15.12 -40.22
N GLU A 935 46.65 15.21 -39.49
CA GLU A 935 46.85 15.82 -38.19
C GLU A 935 46.26 17.25 -38.10
N ASN A 936 45.61 17.54 -36.97
CA ASN A 936 45.73 18.85 -36.30
C ASN A 936 45.55 18.68 -34.79
N GLU A 937 46.71 18.69 -34.12
CA GLU A 937 47.06 19.30 -32.83
C GLU A 937 45.99 19.75 -31.80
N ILE A 938 46.22 19.28 -30.55
CA ILE A 938 46.28 20.06 -29.27
C ILE A 938 44.92 20.60 -28.74
N GLN A 939 44.43 20.36 -27.50
CA GLN A 939 45.03 20.57 -26.17
C GLN A 939 44.13 20.01 -25.04
N GLU A 940 44.75 19.47 -23.99
CA GLU A 940 44.39 19.47 -22.55
C GLU A 940 42.91 19.50 -22.11
N ASN A 941 42.38 18.36 -21.66
CA ASN A 941 42.13 17.99 -20.24
C ASN A 941 41.30 16.71 -20.13
#